data_AF-A0A523RYV9-F1
#
_entry.id   AF-A0A523RYV9-F1
#
_cell.length_a   1.000
_cell.length_b   1.000
_cell.length_c   1.000
_cell.angle_alpha   90.00
_cell.angle_beta   90.00
_cell.angle_gamma   90.00
#
_symmetry.space_group_name_H-M   'P 1'
#
loop_
_entity.id
_entity.type
_entity.pdbx_description
1 polymer ?
#
loop_
_entity_poly.entity_id
_entity_poly.type
_entity_poly.pdbx_seq_one_letter_code
_entity_poly.pdbx_strand_id
1 'polypeptide(L)'
;MGEVLGLFIAEGYIRTKNTAVFTNGDDELLKQFTHLINSIFGIKTKKEKQKGKTPGILVYNKVFVDFIKAIDAGGNSSEKQIPPLILKSNDKILSTFLKGFYLGDGSFSQGEIELSTASKKLQIGLSYALTRLGILHLLAIRKIKEKNYYRIFIRSIDNLKIFYESMSKDGKKFNKIQKIKDYINSKKTTYTSHDVVPLSSETISELYQSSKITYSELKARKIEISNYIGNEERMSASTFKRFVQVLKEGGRKDKYSQILRLSSLLDYIFCDRVVSVEKINGPLDVYDVCIPQKENFVGGHGPLLLHNTVVQHQLSKWTDAEIIVFTGCGERGNEMADVLRKFPELKDPKTGKSLMQRTVLIANTSNMPVAAREASIYTGITLAEYYRDMGYNVALMADSTSRWAEALREMSGRLEEMPGEEGYPAYLPSRLAEFYERAGRVICLGKDGRKASLSTIGAVSPPGGDLSEPVTQATLRVVRVFWALVAELAYQRHFPAIHWLRSYSLYLEDLEKYFTQKVAPDWIKLRSKAMALLQKEDELREMVRLVGLDVLSNEDRIAMETARSLREDFLQQFAFHPIDTYTSIKKQYLMLKLILNYYDTSLAALEKGASLNELISLPVREDIAKIKYTPEEDIEKETERIVEKLKEEVGDRG
;
A
#
# COMPACT_ATOMS: atom_id res chain seq x y z
N MET A 1 28.74 3.27 -11.87
CA MET A 1 27.81 4.40 -11.65
C MET A 1 27.27 4.45 -10.22
N GLY A 2 26.68 3.37 -9.70
CA GLY A 2 26.18 3.30 -8.31
C GLY A 2 27.20 3.73 -7.25
N GLU A 3 28.43 3.22 -7.33
CA GLU A 3 29.51 3.56 -6.38
C GLU A 3 29.88 5.06 -6.38
N VAL A 4 29.94 5.71 -7.55
CA VAL A 4 30.20 7.16 -7.67
C VAL A 4 29.12 7.97 -6.97
N LEU A 5 27.86 7.59 -7.18
CA LEU A 5 26.72 8.26 -6.55
C LEU A 5 26.68 8.03 -5.04
N GLY A 6 27.03 6.83 -4.58
CA GLY A 6 27.15 6.53 -3.15
C GLY A 6 28.21 7.39 -2.46
N LEU A 7 29.41 7.46 -3.04
CA LEU A 7 30.50 8.31 -2.53
C LEU A 7 30.14 9.80 -2.57
N PHE A 8 29.52 10.26 -3.67
CA PHE A 8 29.13 11.65 -3.82
C PHE A 8 28.00 12.04 -2.84
N ILE A 9 27.04 11.16 -2.57
CA ILE A 9 25.98 11.43 -1.60
C ILE A 9 26.50 11.41 -0.17
N ALA A 10 27.48 10.58 0.16
CA ALA A 10 28.13 10.62 1.48
C ALA A 10 28.81 11.99 1.71
N GLU A 11 29.89 12.27 0.97
CA GLU A 11 30.77 13.41 1.30
C GLU A 11 30.91 14.45 0.17
N GLY A 12 30.20 14.28 -0.94
CA GLY A 12 30.20 15.22 -2.05
C GLY A 12 29.26 16.42 -1.84
N TYR A 13 29.61 17.54 -2.45
CA TYR A 13 28.77 18.74 -2.54
C TYR A 13 29.05 19.52 -3.83
N ILE A 14 28.08 20.34 -4.25
CA ILE A 14 28.22 21.23 -5.41
C ILE A 14 28.75 22.58 -4.91
N ARG A 15 29.93 23.00 -5.39
CA ARG A 15 30.57 24.27 -4.98
C ARG A 15 30.16 25.44 -5.86
N THR A 16 30.04 25.21 -7.18
CA THR A 16 29.61 26.23 -8.15
C THR A 16 28.75 25.58 -9.23
N LYS A 17 28.20 26.37 -10.17
CA LYS A 17 27.44 25.85 -11.33
C LYS A 17 28.22 24.84 -12.18
N ASN A 18 29.56 24.85 -12.12
CA ASN A 18 30.42 24.00 -12.96
C ASN A 18 31.38 23.12 -12.14
N THR A 19 31.29 23.13 -10.81
CA THR A 19 32.27 22.46 -9.94
C THR A 19 31.58 21.63 -8.86
N ALA A 20 31.77 20.32 -8.93
CA ALA A 20 31.44 19.38 -7.87
C ALA A 20 32.71 19.02 -7.08
N VAL A 21 32.58 18.85 -5.78
CA VAL A 21 33.69 18.56 -4.87
C VAL A 21 33.37 17.32 -4.07
N PHE A 22 34.34 16.41 -3.96
CA PHE A 22 34.33 15.27 -3.06
C PHE A 22 35.49 15.39 -2.08
N THR A 23 35.23 15.30 -0.77
CA THR A 23 36.26 15.44 0.27
C THR A 23 36.29 14.20 1.15
N ASN A 24 37.44 13.57 1.32
CA ASN A 24 37.62 12.44 2.23
C ASN A 24 39.05 12.45 2.79
N GLY A 25 39.23 12.01 4.03
CA GLY A 25 40.55 11.87 4.65
C GLY A 25 41.40 10.70 4.13
N ASP A 26 40.76 9.72 3.48
CA ASP A 26 41.40 8.52 2.92
C ASP A 26 41.87 8.74 1.47
N ASP A 27 43.18 8.70 1.27
CA ASP A 27 43.81 8.88 -0.05
C ASP A 27 43.45 7.75 -1.04
N GLU A 28 43.08 6.54 -0.59
CA GLU A 28 42.63 5.46 -1.46
C GLU A 28 41.25 5.75 -2.05
N LEU A 29 40.34 6.29 -1.25
CA LEU A 29 39.00 6.69 -1.71
C LEU A 29 39.07 7.86 -2.68
N LEU A 30 39.99 8.81 -2.46
CA LEU A 30 40.24 9.89 -3.42
C LEU A 30 40.75 9.33 -4.77
N LYS A 31 41.72 8.40 -4.75
CA LYS A 31 42.21 7.75 -5.99
C LYS A 31 41.11 6.97 -6.69
N GLN A 32 40.29 6.22 -5.94
CA GLN A 32 39.16 5.46 -6.48
C GLN A 32 38.10 6.39 -7.10
N PHE A 33 37.72 7.47 -6.42
CA PHE A 33 36.76 8.44 -6.96
C PHE A 33 37.28 9.08 -8.26
N THR A 34 38.56 9.46 -8.30
CA THR A 34 39.23 9.96 -9.51
C THR A 34 39.16 8.95 -10.66
N HIS A 35 39.49 7.69 -10.39
CA HIS A 35 39.46 6.61 -11.37
C HIS A 35 38.04 6.32 -11.88
N LEU A 36 37.04 6.34 -11.02
CA LEU A 36 35.64 6.12 -11.39
C LEU A 36 35.08 7.28 -12.23
N ILE A 37 35.40 8.53 -11.88
CA ILE A 37 34.97 9.70 -12.66
C ILE A 37 35.62 9.68 -14.05
N ASN A 38 36.90 9.34 -14.15
CA ASN A 38 37.59 9.23 -15.43
C ASN A 38 37.05 8.05 -16.27
N SER A 39 36.85 6.88 -15.68
CA SER A 39 36.39 5.69 -16.45
C SER A 39 34.93 5.79 -16.90
N ILE A 40 34.04 6.39 -16.10
CA ILE A 40 32.61 6.48 -16.43
C ILE A 40 32.29 7.71 -17.29
N PHE A 41 32.90 8.85 -16.98
CA PHE A 41 32.53 10.12 -17.61
C PHE A 41 33.65 10.72 -18.49
N GLY A 42 34.86 10.15 -18.49
CA GLY A 42 36.00 10.71 -19.23
C GLY A 42 36.51 12.05 -18.69
N ILE A 43 36.17 12.41 -17.45
CA ILE A 43 36.44 13.74 -16.89
C ILE A 43 37.76 13.73 -16.11
N LYS A 44 38.64 14.68 -16.40
CA LYS A 44 39.85 14.93 -15.60
C LYS A 44 39.50 15.65 -14.29
N THR A 45 40.03 15.17 -13.18
CA THR A 45 39.78 15.73 -11.85
C THR A 45 41.04 16.38 -11.28
N LYS A 46 40.90 17.41 -10.44
CA LYS A 46 42.02 18.11 -9.78
C LYS A 46 42.00 17.87 -8.28
N LYS A 47 43.14 17.46 -7.69
CA LYS A 47 43.28 17.33 -6.23
C LYS A 47 43.52 18.73 -5.62
N GLU A 48 42.77 19.07 -4.59
CA GLU A 48 42.93 20.28 -3.79
C GLU A 48 43.27 19.89 -2.34
N LYS A 49 44.33 20.50 -1.80
CA LYS A 49 44.74 20.32 -0.41
C LYS A 49 44.95 21.70 0.21
N GLN A 50 44.01 22.13 1.04
CA GLN A 50 44.13 23.38 1.82
C GLN A 50 44.73 23.07 3.20
N LYS A 51 45.57 23.97 3.73
CA LYS A 51 46.21 23.81 5.05
C LYS A 51 45.12 23.73 6.14
N GLY A 52 45.04 22.63 6.87
CA GLY A 52 44.06 22.41 7.95
C GLY A 52 42.68 21.88 7.53
N LYS A 53 42.46 21.54 6.25
CA LYS A 53 41.20 20.92 5.77
C LYS A 53 41.43 19.53 5.18
N THR A 54 40.38 18.72 5.14
CA THR A 54 40.40 17.41 4.48
C THR A 54 40.72 17.56 2.99
N PRO A 55 41.57 16.70 2.42
CA PRO A 55 41.89 16.73 1.00
C PRO A 55 40.63 16.45 0.17
N GLY A 56 40.54 17.09 -0.99
CA GLY A 56 39.38 16.99 -1.87
C GLY A 56 39.74 16.84 -3.34
N ILE A 57 38.76 16.37 -4.11
CA ILE A 57 38.82 16.26 -5.57
C ILE A 57 37.78 17.19 -6.17
N LEU A 58 38.24 18.06 -7.06
CA LEU A 58 37.40 18.93 -7.86
C LEU A 58 37.12 18.27 -9.21
N VAL A 59 35.84 18.21 -9.56
CA VAL A 59 35.34 17.82 -10.87
C VAL A 59 34.82 19.08 -11.56
N TYR A 60 35.59 19.59 -12.53
CA TYR A 60 35.24 20.78 -13.32
C TYR A 60 34.47 20.37 -14.57
N ASN A 61 33.17 20.14 -14.43
CA ASN A 61 32.32 19.78 -15.56
C ASN A 61 30.87 20.17 -15.29
N LYS A 62 30.31 21.02 -16.16
CA LYS A 62 28.91 21.47 -16.06
C LYS A 62 27.91 20.33 -16.26
N VAL A 63 28.14 19.46 -17.24
CA VAL A 63 27.27 18.30 -17.54
C VAL A 63 27.19 17.37 -16.34
N PHE A 64 28.30 17.13 -15.64
CA PHE A 64 28.29 16.32 -14.42
C PHE A 64 27.48 16.98 -13.29
N VAL A 65 27.59 18.30 -13.10
CA VAL A 65 26.80 19.03 -12.09
C VAL A 65 25.31 19.01 -12.44
N ASP A 66 24.96 19.24 -13.70
CA ASP A 66 23.57 19.20 -14.17
C ASP A 66 22.98 17.80 -14.07
N PHE A 67 23.77 16.76 -14.36
CA PHE A 67 23.40 15.36 -14.16
C PHE A 67 23.09 15.06 -12.68
N ILE A 68 23.98 15.45 -11.75
CA ILE A 68 23.78 15.25 -10.30
C ILE A 68 22.52 15.97 -9.80
N LYS A 69 22.22 17.15 -10.33
CA LYS A 69 20.97 17.88 -10.02
C LYS A 69 19.75 17.19 -10.59
N ALA A 70 19.80 16.71 -11.82
CA ALA A 70 18.69 16.04 -12.48
C ALA A 70 18.27 14.74 -11.77
N ILE A 71 19.24 14.02 -11.17
CA ILE A 71 18.97 12.83 -10.36
C ILE A 71 18.71 13.13 -8.89
N ASP A 72 18.63 14.40 -8.51
CA ASP A 72 18.37 14.90 -7.15
C ASP A 72 19.39 14.43 -6.09
N ALA A 73 20.66 14.32 -6.49
CA ALA A 73 21.79 13.94 -5.62
C ALA A 73 22.62 15.15 -5.12
N GLY A 74 22.22 16.38 -5.48
CA GLY A 74 23.04 17.59 -5.36
C GLY A 74 22.74 18.55 -4.20
N GLY A 75 21.90 18.17 -3.22
CA GLY A 75 21.43 19.05 -2.16
C GLY A 75 22.33 19.18 -0.92
N ASN A 76 21.90 20.03 0.02
CA ASN A 76 22.53 20.17 1.35
C ASN A 76 22.44 18.86 2.15
N SER A 77 23.34 18.65 3.11
CA SER A 77 23.41 17.40 3.89
C SER A 77 22.09 17.00 4.59
N SER A 78 21.22 17.96 4.92
CA SER A 78 19.88 17.75 5.50
C SER A 78 18.81 17.39 4.47
N GLU A 79 19.03 17.66 3.19
CA GLU A 79 18.06 17.51 2.10
C GLU A 79 18.40 16.36 1.15
N LYS A 80 19.64 15.83 1.20
CA LYS A 80 20.08 14.69 0.40
C LYS A 80 19.10 13.52 0.50
N GLN A 81 18.89 12.83 -0.62
CA GLN A 81 18.10 11.60 -0.68
C GLN A 81 18.73 10.61 -1.67
N ILE A 82 18.34 9.33 -1.60
CA ILE A 82 18.74 8.37 -2.61
C ILE A 82 17.95 8.66 -3.89
N PRO A 83 18.60 8.84 -5.05
CA PRO A 83 17.92 9.03 -6.32
C PRO A 83 16.90 7.90 -6.57
N PRO A 84 15.65 8.21 -6.94
CA PRO A 84 14.63 7.19 -7.22
C PRO A 84 15.07 6.16 -8.26
N LEU A 85 15.90 6.57 -9.22
CA LEU A 85 16.53 5.70 -10.22
C LEU A 85 17.38 4.58 -9.58
N ILE A 86 18.09 4.87 -8.49
CA ILE A 86 18.89 3.86 -7.77
C ILE A 86 17.98 2.92 -7.00
N LEU A 87 16.92 3.42 -6.36
CA LEU A 87 15.96 2.58 -5.64
C LEU A 87 15.21 1.60 -6.55
N LYS A 88 14.99 1.97 -7.83
CA LYS A 88 14.38 1.12 -8.87
C LYS A 88 15.38 0.22 -9.63
N SER A 89 16.68 0.47 -9.48
CA SER A 89 17.72 -0.28 -10.19
C SER A 89 17.84 -1.72 -9.69
N ASN A 90 18.58 -2.58 -10.42
CA ASN A 90 18.83 -3.96 -9.97
C ASN A 90 19.66 -4.01 -8.67
N ASP A 91 19.66 -5.15 -8.00
CA ASP A 91 20.33 -5.31 -6.69
C ASP A 91 21.85 -5.10 -6.78
N LYS A 92 22.45 -5.28 -7.97
CA LYS A 92 23.88 -5.03 -8.22
C LYS A 92 24.21 -3.53 -8.22
N ILE A 93 23.37 -2.70 -8.83
CA ILE A 93 23.53 -1.25 -8.80
C ILE A 93 23.25 -0.71 -7.40
N LEU A 94 22.24 -1.26 -6.71
CA LEU A 94 21.93 -0.91 -5.34
C LEU A 94 23.05 -1.29 -4.37
N SER A 95 23.65 -2.48 -4.52
CA SER A 95 24.77 -2.92 -3.67
C SER A 95 26.03 -2.08 -3.91
N THR A 96 26.36 -1.75 -5.16
CA THR A 96 27.49 -0.85 -5.47
C THR A 96 27.26 0.57 -4.96
N PHE A 97 26.01 1.05 -4.95
CA PHE A 97 25.64 2.32 -4.32
C PHE A 97 25.86 2.31 -2.80
N LEU A 98 25.31 1.31 -2.11
CA LEU A 98 25.47 1.16 -0.66
C LEU A 98 26.93 0.98 -0.25
N LYS A 99 27.73 0.30 -1.07
CA LYS A 99 29.18 0.20 -0.91
C LYS A 99 29.84 1.58 -0.93
N GLY A 100 29.54 2.39 -1.95
CA GLY A 100 30.07 3.75 -2.05
C GLY A 100 29.67 4.62 -0.85
N PHE A 101 28.42 4.50 -0.41
CA PHE A 101 27.93 5.25 0.76
C PHE A 101 28.60 4.81 2.07
N TYR A 102 28.74 3.50 2.31
CA TYR A 102 29.43 2.97 3.49
C TYR A 102 30.93 3.33 3.51
N LEU A 103 31.58 3.37 2.35
CA LEU A 103 32.99 3.77 2.27
C LEU A 103 33.19 5.23 2.68
N GLY A 104 32.27 6.13 2.30
CA GLY A 104 32.26 7.53 2.76
C GLY A 104 31.86 7.66 4.22
N ASP A 105 30.56 7.58 4.51
CA ASP A 105 29.93 7.95 5.79
C ASP A 105 29.73 6.76 6.77
N GLY A 106 30.14 5.57 6.36
CA GLY A 106 30.04 4.36 7.18
C GLY A 106 31.23 4.14 8.11
N SER A 107 30.92 3.63 9.30
CA SER A 107 31.91 3.22 10.29
C SER A 107 31.61 1.80 10.80
N PHE A 108 32.66 1.08 11.19
CA PHE A 108 32.55 -0.25 11.80
C PHE A 108 33.30 -0.25 13.13
N SER A 109 32.58 -0.51 14.21
CA SER A 109 33.14 -0.56 15.56
C SER A 109 32.46 -1.65 16.39
N GLN A 110 33.24 -2.39 17.17
CA GLN A 110 32.76 -3.43 18.10
C GLN A 110 31.83 -4.53 17.51
N GLY A 111 31.76 -4.67 16.18
CA GLY A 111 30.84 -5.61 15.52
C GLY A 111 29.54 -5.01 15.02
N GLU A 112 29.47 -3.69 14.94
CA GLU A 112 28.31 -2.96 14.42
C GLU A 112 28.76 -2.04 13.29
N ILE A 113 27.98 -2.01 12.20
CA ILE A 113 28.11 -0.99 11.16
C ILE A 113 27.17 0.15 11.54
N GLU A 114 27.72 1.36 11.65
CA GLU A 114 26.95 2.59 11.84
C GLU A 114 27.03 3.42 10.55
N LEU A 115 25.87 3.70 9.95
CA LEU A 115 25.69 4.68 8.89
C LEU A 115 25.06 5.93 9.50
N SER A 116 25.69 7.09 9.29
CA SER A 116 25.20 8.36 9.86
C SER A 116 24.78 9.33 8.76
N THR A 117 23.69 10.07 8.97
CA THR A 117 23.21 11.10 8.03
C THR A 117 22.47 12.23 8.75
N ALA A 118 22.50 13.42 8.17
CA ALA A 118 21.71 14.57 8.63
C ALA A 118 20.31 14.63 7.97
N SER A 119 20.02 13.81 6.96
CA SER A 119 18.75 13.80 6.24
C SER A 119 17.86 12.63 6.66
N LYS A 120 16.63 12.95 7.07
CA LYS A 120 15.59 11.93 7.35
C LYS A 120 15.22 11.15 6.08
N LYS A 121 15.15 11.84 4.94
CA LYS A 121 14.83 11.21 3.64
C LYS A 121 15.91 10.21 3.24
N LEU A 122 17.18 10.55 3.48
CA LEU A 122 18.29 9.62 3.22
C LEU A 122 18.27 8.42 4.15
N GLN A 123 17.99 8.61 5.45
CA GLN A 123 17.86 7.50 6.40
C GLN A 123 16.78 6.50 5.95
N ILE A 124 15.61 7.00 5.54
CA ILE A 124 14.50 6.16 5.04
C ILE A 124 14.90 5.47 3.74
N GLY A 125 15.55 6.17 2.81
CA GLY A 125 16.05 5.57 1.56
C GLY A 125 17.05 4.45 1.80
N LEU A 126 18.02 4.67 2.71
CA LEU A 126 19.02 3.66 3.08
C LEU A 126 18.36 2.47 3.79
N SER A 127 17.37 2.73 4.65
CA SER A 127 16.55 1.69 5.26
C SER A 127 15.91 0.80 4.21
N TYR A 128 15.27 1.39 3.19
CA TYR A 128 14.66 0.64 2.10
C TYR A 128 15.69 -0.16 1.31
N ALA A 129 16.83 0.45 0.99
CA ALA A 129 17.90 -0.20 0.25
C ALA A 129 18.48 -1.42 0.98
N LEU A 130 18.66 -1.33 2.30
CA LEU A 130 19.14 -2.43 3.14
C LEU A 130 18.10 -3.57 3.23
N THR A 131 16.84 -3.24 3.49
CA THR A 131 15.76 -4.24 3.58
C THR A 131 15.57 -4.97 2.24
N ARG A 132 15.69 -4.27 1.11
CA ARG A 132 15.62 -4.89 -0.22
C ARG A 132 16.73 -5.93 -0.46
N LEU A 133 17.89 -5.75 0.17
CA LEU A 133 18.99 -6.73 0.14
C LEU A 133 18.88 -7.79 1.24
N GLY A 134 17.78 -7.84 1.99
CA GLY A 134 17.58 -8.78 3.10
C GLY A 134 18.41 -8.45 4.36
N ILE A 135 18.94 -7.23 4.46
CA ILE A 135 19.77 -6.79 5.58
C ILE A 135 18.88 -6.07 6.58
N LEU A 136 18.75 -6.65 7.78
CA LEU A 136 17.99 -6.03 8.87
C LEU A 136 18.85 -5.02 9.61
N HIS A 137 18.25 -3.90 10.02
CA HIS A 137 18.93 -2.77 10.65
C HIS A 137 18.04 -2.05 11.67
N LEU A 138 18.68 -1.30 12.57
CA LEU A 138 18.00 -0.45 13.55
C LEU A 138 18.11 1.02 13.16
N LEU A 139 17.01 1.75 13.28
CA LEU A 139 16.96 3.20 13.13
C LEU A 139 17.08 3.88 14.49
N ALA A 140 17.99 4.85 14.59
CA ALA A 140 18.14 5.67 15.78
C ALA A 140 18.20 7.15 15.42
N ILE A 141 17.84 8.01 16.38
CA ILE A 141 17.95 9.46 16.27
C ILE A 141 18.79 9.95 17.44
N ARG A 142 19.86 10.70 17.15
CA ARG A 142 20.68 11.38 18.17
C ARG A 142 20.48 12.88 18.05
N LYS A 143 20.01 13.51 19.12
CA LYS A 143 19.92 14.98 19.23
C LYS A 143 21.23 15.55 19.71
N ILE A 144 21.82 16.49 18.97
CA ILE A 144 22.99 17.25 19.39
C ILE A 144 22.71 18.73 19.10
N LYS A 145 22.73 19.58 20.14
CA LYS A 145 22.58 21.04 20.03
C LYS A 145 21.46 21.45 19.04
N GLU A 146 20.25 20.97 19.29
CA GLU A 146 19.01 21.21 18.51
C GLU A 146 18.92 20.57 17.10
N LYS A 147 19.95 19.87 16.61
CA LYS A 147 19.91 19.15 15.33
C LYS A 147 19.73 17.64 15.54
N ASN A 148 18.84 17.05 14.75
CA ASN A 148 18.63 15.61 14.69
C ASN A 148 19.64 14.98 13.74
N TYR A 149 20.45 14.04 14.24
CA TYR A 149 21.28 13.17 13.43
C TYR A 149 20.65 11.78 13.37
N TYR A 150 20.45 11.30 12.15
CA TYR A 150 19.80 10.03 11.87
C TYR A 150 20.87 8.96 11.69
N ARG A 151 20.71 7.83 12.38
CA ARG A 151 21.68 6.73 12.39
C ARG A 151 21.00 5.42 12.01
N ILE A 152 21.75 4.57 11.31
CA ILE A 152 21.35 3.22 10.97
C ILE A 152 22.42 2.28 11.50
N PHE A 153 22.01 1.30 12.30
CA PHE A 153 22.90 0.28 12.85
C PHE A 153 22.61 -1.07 12.20
N ILE A 154 23.62 -1.69 11.60
CA ILE A 154 23.56 -3.07 11.15
C ILE A 154 24.35 -3.91 12.15
N ARG A 155 23.63 -4.83 12.79
CA ARG A 155 24.11 -5.71 13.86
C ARG A 155 23.78 -7.14 13.48
N SER A 156 24.37 -8.11 14.19
CA SER A 156 24.34 -9.56 13.90
C SER A 156 25.35 -10.00 12.85
N ILE A 157 26.03 -11.11 13.11
CA ILE A 157 26.97 -11.74 12.19
C ILE A 157 26.28 -12.09 10.87
N ASP A 158 25.03 -12.52 10.87
CA ASP A 158 24.33 -12.93 9.64
C ASP A 158 23.98 -11.73 8.75
N ASN A 159 23.51 -10.63 9.33
CA ASN A 159 23.33 -9.38 8.58
C ASN A 159 24.68 -8.82 8.10
N LEU A 160 25.75 -8.94 8.89
CA LEU A 160 27.10 -8.55 8.48
C LEU A 160 27.65 -9.42 7.34
N LYS A 161 27.33 -10.73 7.32
CA LYS A 161 27.65 -11.62 6.20
C LYS A 161 26.91 -11.21 4.93
N ILE A 162 25.58 -11.04 5.01
CA ILE A 162 24.76 -10.60 3.86
C ILE A 162 25.25 -9.24 3.35
N PHE A 163 25.57 -8.31 4.26
CA PHE A 163 26.17 -7.02 3.91
C PHE A 163 27.53 -7.21 3.24
N TYR A 164 28.46 -7.97 3.83
CA TYR A 164 29.79 -8.22 3.26
C TYR A 164 29.73 -8.88 1.87
N GLU A 165 28.89 -9.91 1.70
CA GLU A 165 28.68 -10.60 0.42
C GLU A 165 28.11 -9.65 -0.64
N SER A 166 27.16 -8.79 -0.25
CA SER A 166 26.60 -7.77 -1.14
C SER A 166 27.64 -6.74 -1.59
N MET A 167 28.59 -6.37 -0.73
CA MET A 167 29.63 -5.37 -1.01
C MET A 167 30.89 -5.95 -1.71
N SER A 168 31.11 -7.26 -1.64
CA SER A 168 32.34 -7.92 -2.11
C SER A 168 32.26 -8.52 -3.52
N LYS A 169 31.15 -8.36 -4.24
CA LYS A 169 30.94 -8.95 -5.59
C LYS A 169 31.94 -8.47 -6.66
N ASP A 170 32.58 -7.31 -6.47
CA ASP A 170 33.48 -6.70 -7.48
C ASP A 170 34.98 -6.97 -7.24
N GLY A 171 35.36 -7.83 -6.27
CA GLY A 171 36.75 -8.27 -6.04
C GLY A 171 37.75 -7.23 -5.47
N LYS A 172 37.41 -5.94 -5.43
CA LYS A 172 38.25 -4.88 -4.84
C LYS A 172 38.25 -4.92 -3.30
N LYS A 173 39.44 -4.97 -2.69
CA LYS A 173 39.65 -5.02 -1.24
C LYS A 173 39.86 -3.63 -0.66
N PHE A 174 38.93 -3.16 0.19
CA PHE A 174 39.10 -1.95 1.00
C PHE A 174 39.30 -2.34 2.48
N ASN A 175 40.19 -1.64 3.18
CA ASN A 175 40.48 -1.92 4.60
C ASN A 175 39.22 -1.87 5.49
N LYS A 176 38.29 -0.94 5.24
CA LYS A 176 36.99 -0.85 5.96
C LYS A 176 36.11 -2.10 5.79
N ILE A 177 36.16 -2.75 4.62
CA ILE A 177 35.37 -3.95 4.32
C ILE A 177 36.08 -5.20 4.86
N GLN A 178 37.42 -5.22 4.80
CA GLN A 178 38.23 -6.32 5.34
C GLN A 178 38.05 -6.48 6.86
N LYS A 179 37.94 -5.38 7.61
CA LYS A 179 37.63 -5.41 9.05
C LYS A 179 36.33 -6.14 9.38
N ILE A 180 35.32 -6.07 8.50
CA ILE A 180 34.06 -6.82 8.67
C ILE A 180 34.33 -8.32 8.47
N LYS A 181 35.10 -8.69 7.44
CA LYS A 181 35.49 -10.09 7.17
C LYS A 181 36.28 -10.70 8.35
N ASP A 182 37.25 -9.97 8.86
CA ASP A 182 38.09 -10.42 9.97
C ASP A 182 37.26 -10.58 11.26
N TYR A 183 36.24 -9.73 11.46
CA TYR A 183 35.29 -9.86 12.56
C TYR A 183 34.37 -11.09 12.40
N ILE A 184 33.83 -11.32 11.20
CA ILE A 184 33.01 -12.50 10.89
C ILE A 184 33.81 -13.79 11.12
N ASN A 185 35.11 -13.80 10.79
CA ASN A 185 35.97 -14.97 10.95
C ASN A 185 36.47 -15.18 12.39
N SER A 186 36.61 -14.12 13.19
CA SER A 186 37.21 -14.19 14.54
C SER A 186 36.22 -14.51 15.66
N LYS A 187 34.93 -14.18 15.52
CA LYS A 187 33.91 -14.45 16.55
C LYS A 187 32.81 -15.38 16.04
N LYS A 188 32.57 -16.50 16.76
CA LYS A 188 31.48 -17.44 16.47
C LYS A 188 30.09 -16.96 16.95
N THR A 189 30.01 -15.99 17.87
CA THR A 189 28.73 -15.47 18.40
C THR A 189 28.88 -14.01 18.85
N THR A 190 27.91 -13.16 18.51
CA THR A 190 27.73 -11.83 19.08
C THR A 190 26.36 -11.68 19.72
N TYR A 191 26.28 -10.86 20.77
CA TYR A 191 25.02 -10.51 21.41
C TYR A 191 24.20 -9.62 20.49
N THR A 192 22.98 -10.06 20.20
CA THR A 192 21.95 -9.33 19.46
C THR A 192 20.95 -8.76 20.45
N SER A 193 20.74 -7.44 20.43
CA SER A 193 19.67 -6.77 21.20
C SER A 193 18.27 -7.00 20.61
N HIS A 194 18.20 -7.60 19.41
CA HIS A 194 16.98 -7.84 18.63
C HIS A 194 16.49 -9.28 18.72
N ASP A 195 17.30 -10.16 19.29
CA ASP A 195 17.06 -11.59 19.37
C ASP A 195 16.72 -11.98 20.80
N VAL A 196 15.98 -11.12 21.50
CA VAL A 196 15.73 -11.24 22.94
C VAL A 196 14.34 -11.79 23.14
N VAL A 197 14.23 -12.90 23.87
CA VAL A 197 12.94 -13.49 24.20
C VAL A 197 12.31 -12.67 25.33
N PRO A 198 11.10 -12.11 25.16
CA PRO A 198 10.48 -11.18 26.12
C PRO A 198 9.83 -11.97 27.28
N LEU A 199 10.61 -12.77 27.99
CA LEU A 199 10.17 -13.47 29.19
C LEU A 199 10.59 -12.70 30.43
N SER A 200 9.71 -12.64 31.44
CA SER A 200 10.03 -12.04 32.73
C SER A 200 11.01 -12.91 33.51
N SER A 201 11.80 -12.28 34.38
CA SER A 201 12.70 -12.96 35.33
C SER A 201 11.92 -13.94 36.22
N GLU A 202 10.70 -13.57 36.61
CA GLU A 202 9.75 -14.42 37.35
C GLU A 202 9.44 -15.72 36.60
N THR A 203 9.06 -15.61 35.32
CA THR A 203 8.75 -16.78 34.48
C THR A 203 9.98 -17.68 34.35
N ILE A 204 11.17 -17.09 34.13
CA ILE A 204 12.42 -17.85 34.03
C ILE A 204 12.76 -18.55 35.36
N SER A 205 12.53 -17.89 36.49
CA SER A 205 12.73 -18.44 37.83
C SER A 205 11.80 -19.62 38.10
N GLU A 206 10.50 -19.51 37.77
CA GLU A 206 9.53 -20.59 37.89
C GLU A 206 9.91 -21.80 37.02
N LEU A 207 10.39 -21.57 35.80
CA LEU A 207 10.86 -22.63 34.91
C LEU A 207 12.10 -23.33 35.45
N TYR A 208 13.04 -22.56 35.99
CA TYR A 208 14.24 -23.09 36.60
C TYR A 208 13.89 -23.95 37.83
N GLN A 209 13.11 -23.41 38.78
CA GLN A 209 12.73 -24.11 40.01
C GLN A 209 11.88 -25.37 39.73
N SER A 210 10.97 -25.30 38.75
CA SER A 210 10.09 -26.42 38.40
C SER A 210 10.81 -27.56 37.65
N SER A 211 11.95 -27.27 37.02
CA SER A 211 12.69 -28.21 36.16
C SER A 211 13.67 -29.13 36.90
N LYS A 212 14.01 -28.83 38.16
CA LYS A 212 15.01 -29.55 38.98
C LYS A 212 16.43 -29.61 38.36
N ILE A 213 16.74 -28.78 37.37
CA ILE A 213 18.05 -28.74 36.71
C ILE A 213 19.06 -28.04 37.62
N THR A 214 20.28 -28.58 37.72
CA THR A 214 21.34 -27.97 38.53
C THR A 214 22.03 -26.81 37.83
N TYR A 215 22.55 -25.85 38.60
CA TYR A 215 23.30 -24.71 38.05
C TYR A 215 24.51 -25.17 37.21
N SER A 216 25.19 -26.24 37.62
CA SER A 216 26.34 -26.82 36.93
C SER A 216 26.00 -27.33 35.52
N GLU A 217 24.83 -27.93 35.32
CA GLU A 217 24.35 -28.43 34.02
C GLU A 217 24.05 -27.30 33.04
N LEU A 218 23.47 -26.20 33.52
CA LEU A 218 23.22 -25.01 32.70
C LEU A 218 24.54 -24.31 32.32
N LYS A 219 25.47 -24.20 33.27
CA LYS A 219 26.78 -23.60 33.05
C LYS A 219 27.63 -24.38 32.03
N ALA A 220 27.56 -25.71 32.04
CA ALA A 220 28.20 -26.57 31.03
C ALA A 220 27.72 -26.28 29.60
N ARG A 221 26.46 -25.81 29.44
CA ARG A 221 25.87 -25.41 28.15
C ARG A 221 25.97 -23.90 27.88
N LYS A 222 26.83 -23.19 28.62
CA LYS A 222 27.05 -21.73 28.52
C LYS A 222 25.80 -20.91 28.83
N ILE A 223 25.00 -21.35 29.80
CA ILE A 223 23.82 -20.63 30.27
C ILE A 223 24.07 -20.22 31.72
N GLU A 224 24.41 -18.95 31.94
CA GLU A 224 24.58 -18.36 33.28
C GLU A 224 23.22 -17.88 33.80
N ILE A 225 22.48 -18.78 34.47
CA ILE A 225 21.08 -18.51 34.88
C ILE A 225 20.95 -17.34 35.88
N SER A 226 22.01 -17.07 36.65
CA SER A 226 22.08 -15.96 37.61
C SER A 226 21.91 -14.59 36.96
N ASN A 227 22.36 -14.42 35.72
CA ASN A 227 22.22 -13.17 34.98
C ASN A 227 20.75 -12.87 34.64
N TYR A 228 19.96 -13.91 34.34
CA TYR A 228 18.57 -13.75 33.91
C TYR A 228 17.58 -13.68 35.07
N ILE A 229 17.87 -14.37 36.19
CA ILE A 229 17.03 -14.33 37.39
C ILE A 229 17.40 -13.15 38.29
N GLY A 230 18.69 -12.88 38.49
CA GLY A 230 19.18 -11.88 39.45
C GLY A 230 19.40 -10.49 38.85
N ASN A 231 20.02 -10.39 37.67
CA ASN A 231 20.27 -9.11 37.00
C ASN A 231 19.15 -8.70 36.04
N GLU A 232 18.07 -9.47 35.97
CA GLU A 232 16.94 -9.29 35.04
C GLU A 232 17.36 -9.13 33.56
N GLU A 233 18.52 -9.70 33.21
CA GLU A 233 18.92 -9.80 31.82
C GLU A 233 17.93 -10.69 31.07
N ARG A 234 17.77 -10.46 29.77
CA ARG A 234 16.87 -11.25 28.94
C ARG A 234 17.66 -12.20 28.05
N MET A 235 17.20 -13.44 27.95
CA MET A 235 17.86 -14.46 27.14
C MET A 235 17.77 -14.13 25.64
N SER A 236 18.85 -14.39 24.90
CA SER A 236 18.76 -14.41 23.44
C SER A 236 17.98 -15.63 22.94
N ALA A 237 17.36 -15.60 21.76
CA ALA A 237 16.61 -16.73 21.21
C ALA A 237 17.47 -17.99 21.10
N SER A 238 18.75 -17.83 20.72
CA SER A 238 19.70 -18.94 20.71
C SER A 238 19.99 -19.50 22.12
N THR A 239 20.09 -18.65 23.13
CA THR A 239 20.30 -19.07 24.53
C THR A 239 19.05 -19.70 25.12
N PHE A 240 17.89 -19.15 24.79
CA PHE A 240 16.58 -19.68 25.15
C PHE A 240 16.34 -21.05 24.51
N LYS A 241 16.67 -21.24 23.22
CA LYS A 241 16.61 -22.56 22.56
C LYS A 241 17.48 -23.59 23.27
N ARG A 242 18.72 -23.22 23.65
CA ARG A 242 19.59 -24.10 24.46
C ARG A 242 18.97 -24.41 25.82
N PHE A 243 18.40 -23.40 26.50
CA PHE A 243 17.71 -23.58 27.79
C PHE A 243 16.51 -24.53 27.67
N VAL A 244 15.65 -24.33 26.67
CA VAL A 244 14.49 -25.18 26.37
C VAL A 244 14.90 -26.60 25.98
N GLN A 245 16.06 -26.77 25.31
CA GLN A 245 16.61 -28.09 25.02
C GLN A 245 16.99 -28.85 26.31
N VAL A 246 17.59 -28.17 27.30
CA VAL A 246 17.86 -28.78 28.62
C VAL A 246 16.55 -29.15 29.33
N LEU A 247 15.54 -28.28 29.28
CA LEU A 247 14.21 -28.56 29.84
C LEU A 247 13.55 -29.79 29.20
N LYS A 248 13.75 -29.99 27.88
CA LYS A 248 13.22 -31.14 27.13
C LYS A 248 13.89 -32.46 27.54
N GLU A 249 15.17 -32.43 27.85
CA GLU A 249 15.95 -33.60 28.29
C GLU A 249 15.60 -34.02 29.73
N GLY A 250 15.15 -33.09 30.56
CA GLY A 250 14.68 -33.33 31.94
C GLY A 250 13.34 -34.07 32.10
N GLY A 251 12.73 -34.56 31.02
CA GLY A 251 11.70 -35.61 31.07
C GLY A 251 10.24 -35.19 31.33
N ARG A 252 9.88 -33.90 31.29
CA ARG A 252 8.48 -33.42 31.50
C ARG A 252 7.95 -32.57 30.35
N LYS A 253 7.70 -33.21 29.19
CA LYS A 253 7.30 -32.53 27.95
C LYS A 253 5.94 -31.81 28.03
N ASP A 254 4.97 -32.36 28.77
CA ASP A 254 3.60 -31.82 28.82
C ASP A 254 3.51 -30.48 29.57
N LYS A 255 4.36 -30.28 30.58
CA LYS A 255 4.36 -29.06 31.42
C LYS A 255 4.98 -27.84 30.71
N TYR A 256 5.79 -28.06 29.67
CA TYR A 256 6.53 -27.00 28.98
C TYR A 256 6.13 -26.84 27.50
N SER A 257 4.98 -27.36 27.11
CA SER A 257 4.49 -27.37 25.71
C SER A 257 4.44 -25.97 25.08
N GLN A 258 3.98 -24.95 25.83
CA GLN A 258 3.91 -23.57 25.36
C GLN A 258 5.30 -22.95 25.10
N ILE A 259 6.28 -23.27 25.96
CA ILE A 259 7.66 -22.79 25.84
C ILE A 259 8.42 -23.50 24.74
N LEU A 260 8.17 -24.80 24.56
CA LEU A 260 8.66 -25.57 23.43
C LEU A 260 8.12 -25.00 22.12
N ARG A 261 6.83 -24.63 22.07
CA ARG A 261 6.21 -23.98 20.92
C ARG A 261 6.83 -22.60 20.64
N LEU A 262 7.02 -21.77 21.67
CA LEU A 262 7.71 -20.48 21.54
C LEU A 262 9.12 -20.65 20.98
N SER A 263 9.88 -21.63 21.49
CA SER A 263 11.24 -21.95 21.02
C SER A 263 11.28 -22.26 19.52
N SER A 264 10.31 -23.04 19.01
CA SER A 264 10.17 -23.32 17.57
C SER A 264 9.69 -22.12 16.74
N LEU A 265 8.88 -21.23 17.32
CA LEU A 265 8.38 -20.04 16.63
C LEU A 265 9.45 -18.95 16.48
N LEU A 266 10.43 -18.89 17.39
CA LEU A 266 11.55 -17.94 17.34
C LEU A 266 12.49 -18.16 16.14
N ASP A 267 12.30 -19.19 15.32
CA ASP A 267 12.95 -19.30 13.99
C ASP A 267 12.30 -18.39 12.94
N TYR A 268 11.04 -18.01 13.13
CA TYR A 268 10.22 -17.31 12.13
C TYR A 268 9.65 -15.98 12.63
N ILE A 269 9.64 -15.75 13.95
CA ILE A 269 8.96 -14.62 14.59
C ILE A 269 9.97 -13.81 15.40
N PHE A 270 10.00 -12.50 15.16
CA PHE A 270 10.74 -11.53 15.97
C PHE A 270 9.83 -10.94 17.04
N CYS A 271 10.35 -10.80 18.25
CA CYS A 271 9.62 -10.22 19.38
C CYS A 271 10.02 -8.76 19.58
N ASP A 272 9.05 -7.88 19.76
CA ASP A 272 9.28 -6.48 20.13
C ASP A 272 8.66 -6.17 21.51
N ARG A 273 9.13 -5.10 22.15
CA ARG A 273 8.69 -4.71 23.49
C ARG A 273 7.31 -4.05 23.41
N VAL A 274 6.35 -4.58 24.17
CA VAL A 274 5.10 -3.88 24.47
C VAL A 274 5.42 -2.64 25.32
N VAL A 275 5.08 -1.45 24.82
CA VAL A 275 5.40 -0.16 25.45
C VAL A 275 4.45 0.17 26.60
N SER A 276 3.16 -0.15 26.45
CA SER A 276 2.11 0.06 27.44
C SER A 276 1.02 -0.97 27.24
N VAL A 277 0.40 -1.39 28.34
CA VAL A 277 -0.79 -2.26 28.33
C VAL A 277 -1.90 -1.52 29.05
N GLU A 278 -3.00 -1.28 28.35
CA GLU A 278 -4.22 -0.78 28.95
C GLU A 278 -5.17 -1.97 29.15
N LYS A 279 -5.60 -2.20 30.39
CA LYS A 279 -6.53 -3.28 30.72
C LYS A 279 -7.94 -2.72 30.80
N ILE A 280 -8.80 -3.19 29.91
CA ILE A 280 -10.23 -2.86 29.91
C ILE A 280 -10.97 -4.09 30.45
N ASN A 281 -11.72 -3.91 31.54
CA ASN A 281 -12.49 -5.00 32.12
C ASN A 281 -13.66 -5.37 31.19
N GLY A 282 -13.66 -6.60 30.69
CA GLY A 282 -14.70 -7.16 29.84
C GLY A 282 -14.97 -8.63 30.16
N PRO A 283 -16.02 -9.23 29.59
CA PRO A 283 -16.38 -10.63 29.85
C PRO A 283 -15.40 -11.64 29.23
N LEU A 284 -14.50 -11.19 28.36
CA LEU A 284 -13.52 -12.02 27.64
C LEU A 284 -12.16 -11.31 27.62
N ASP A 285 -11.07 -12.08 27.73
CA ASP A 285 -9.71 -11.58 27.57
C ASP A 285 -9.39 -11.39 26.08
N VAL A 286 -9.28 -10.12 25.64
CA VAL A 286 -8.88 -9.75 24.28
C VAL A 286 -7.64 -8.86 24.34
N TYR A 287 -6.61 -9.20 23.57
CA TYR A 287 -5.38 -8.40 23.46
C TYR A 287 -5.45 -7.52 22.21
N ASP A 288 -5.51 -6.19 22.38
CA ASP A 288 -5.39 -5.21 21.30
C ASP A 288 -3.95 -4.70 21.22
N VAL A 289 -3.39 -4.60 20.01
CA VAL A 289 -2.01 -4.16 19.77
C VAL A 289 -2.04 -2.91 18.89
N CYS A 290 -1.80 -1.75 19.51
CA CYS A 290 -1.78 -0.47 18.83
C CYS A 290 -0.36 0.14 18.85
N ILE A 291 0.06 0.73 17.72
CA ILE A 291 1.28 1.56 17.65
C ILE A 291 0.83 3.03 17.64
N PRO A 292 1.12 3.83 18.68
CA PRO A 292 0.75 5.25 18.72
C PRO A 292 1.27 6.00 17.47
N GLN A 293 0.43 6.85 16.88
CA GLN A 293 0.65 7.58 15.60
C GLN A 293 0.54 6.74 14.31
N LYS A 294 0.17 5.46 14.38
CA LYS A 294 -0.08 4.61 13.21
C LYS A 294 -1.36 3.80 13.37
N GLU A 295 -2.47 4.50 13.60
CA GLU A 295 -3.80 3.93 13.45
C GLU A 295 -3.96 3.44 12.00
N ASN A 296 -4.40 2.19 11.83
CA ASN A 296 -4.45 1.39 10.60
C ASN A 296 -4.48 2.16 9.26
N PHE A 297 -3.40 2.08 8.46
CA PHE A 297 -3.35 2.05 6.98
C PHE A 297 -1.87 2.09 6.52
N VAL A 298 -1.47 1.24 5.55
CA VAL A 298 -0.34 1.56 4.65
C VAL A 298 -0.71 1.27 3.20
N GLY A 299 -1.22 2.31 2.54
CA GLY A 299 -0.87 2.59 1.15
C GLY A 299 0.45 3.35 1.10
N GLY A 300 1.53 2.68 0.65
CA GLY A 300 2.88 3.19 0.29
C GLY A 300 3.79 3.62 1.46
N HIS A 301 5.10 3.30 1.57
CA HIS A 301 6.09 2.58 0.73
C HIS A 301 6.47 1.23 1.37
N GLY A 302 6.14 0.14 0.68
CA GLY A 302 6.24 -1.27 1.10
C GLY A 302 5.01 -2.02 0.56
N PRO A 303 5.15 -3.26 0.05
CA PRO A 303 4.08 -3.91 -0.69
C PRO A 303 3.02 -4.49 0.26
N LEU A 304 1.75 -4.23 -0.09
CA LEU A 304 0.46 -4.65 0.50
C LEU A 304 -0.09 -3.86 1.72
N LEU A 305 -1.19 -3.11 1.50
CA LEU A 305 -2.58 -3.58 1.58
C LEU A 305 -3.54 -2.49 1.05
N LEU A 306 -4.41 -2.82 0.10
CA LEU A 306 -5.57 -2.00 -0.31
C LEU A 306 -6.80 -2.91 -0.29
N HIS A 307 -7.84 -2.45 0.37
CA HIS A 307 -9.02 -3.25 0.73
C HIS A 307 -10.24 -2.86 -0.11
N ASN A 308 -11.00 -3.88 -0.52
CA ASN A 308 -12.31 -3.77 -1.18
C ASN A 308 -13.33 -3.01 -0.30
N THR A 309 -13.11 -3.00 1.02
CA THR A 309 -14.01 -2.44 2.03
C THR A 309 -14.24 -0.92 1.88
N VAL A 310 -13.29 -0.15 1.31
CA VAL A 310 -13.49 1.31 1.11
C VAL A 310 -14.66 1.59 0.16
N VAL A 311 -14.81 0.79 -0.90
CA VAL A 311 -15.91 0.95 -1.86
C VAL A 311 -17.25 0.69 -1.18
N GLN A 312 -17.34 -0.37 -0.38
CA GLN A 312 -18.55 -0.68 0.39
C GLN A 312 -18.84 0.35 1.49
N HIS A 313 -17.82 0.93 2.13
CA HIS A 313 -18.00 2.03 3.07
C HIS A 313 -18.59 3.27 2.39
N GLN A 314 -18.07 3.64 1.21
CA GLN A 314 -18.61 4.78 0.44
C GLN A 314 -20.04 4.51 -0.03
N LEU A 315 -20.32 3.28 -0.49
CA LEU A 315 -21.68 2.88 -0.80
C LEU A 315 -22.58 2.97 0.44
N SER A 316 -22.14 2.49 1.61
CA SER A 316 -22.94 2.58 2.84
C SER A 316 -23.22 4.03 3.22
N LYS A 317 -22.23 4.90 3.06
CA LYS A 317 -22.37 6.30 3.44
C LYS A 317 -23.32 7.07 2.51
N TRP A 318 -23.24 6.84 1.20
CA TRP A 318 -23.87 7.70 0.20
C TRP A 318 -25.02 7.06 -0.59
N THR A 319 -25.32 5.78 -0.40
CA THR A 319 -26.47 5.15 -1.06
C THR A 319 -27.77 5.81 -0.60
N ASP A 320 -28.70 6.00 -1.54
CA ASP A 320 -30.02 6.60 -1.30
C ASP A 320 -31.00 5.69 -0.53
N ALA A 321 -30.54 4.52 -0.08
CA ALA A 321 -31.32 3.58 0.71
C ALA A 321 -31.62 4.13 2.10
N GLU A 322 -32.82 3.83 2.61
CA GLU A 322 -33.29 4.27 3.91
C GLU A 322 -32.67 3.43 5.03
N ILE A 323 -32.43 2.14 4.76
CA ILE A 323 -31.85 1.20 5.71
C ILE A 323 -30.70 0.45 5.05
N ILE A 324 -29.62 0.29 5.80
CA ILE A 324 -28.41 -0.41 5.36
C ILE A 324 -28.22 -1.61 6.26
N VAL A 325 -28.04 -2.78 5.65
CA VAL A 325 -27.66 -3.99 6.36
C VAL A 325 -26.24 -4.33 5.94
N PHE A 326 -25.31 -4.31 6.90
CA PHE A 326 -23.91 -4.64 6.66
C PHE A 326 -23.61 -5.99 7.30
N THR A 327 -23.19 -6.97 6.51
CA THR A 327 -22.86 -8.32 6.95
C THR A 327 -21.39 -8.61 6.69
N GLY A 328 -20.59 -8.51 7.75
CA GLY A 328 -19.19 -8.92 7.79
C GLY A 328 -19.08 -10.43 8.01
N CYS A 329 -18.77 -11.18 6.96
CA CYS A 329 -18.59 -12.62 6.93
C CYS A 329 -17.11 -12.98 6.70
N GLY A 330 -16.46 -13.48 7.75
CA GLY A 330 -15.08 -13.98 7.67
C GLY A 330 -14.02 -12.89 7.49
N GLU A 331 -14.38 -11.63 7.73
CA GLU A 331 -13.49 -10.47 7.60
C GLU A 331 -12.65 -10.23 8.85
N ARG A 332 -11.71 -9.28 8.75
CA ARG A 332 -10.81 -8.94 9.86
C ARG A 332 -11.58 -8.19 10.94
N GLY A 333 -11.35 -8.56 12.20
CA GLY A 333 -11.96 -7.87 13.35
C GLY A 333 -11.70 -6.36 13.37
N ASN A 334 -10.53 -5.94 12.88
CA ASN A 334 -10.18 -4.52 12.78
C ASN A 334 -11.07 -3.75 11.79
N GLU A 335 -11.48 -4.36 10.68
CA GLU A 335 -12.38 -3.72 9.71
C GLU A 335 -13.76 -3.50 10.32
N MET A 336 -14.27 -4.50 11.06
CA MET A 336 -15.54 -4.38 11.78
C MET A 336 -15.47 -3.36 12.91
N ALA A 337 -14.36 -3.33 13.67
CA ALA A 337 -14.14 -2.34 14.71
C ALA A 337 -14.06 -0.91 14.13
N ASP A 338 -13.41 -0.74 12.98
CA ASP A 338 -13.34 0.53 12.27
C ASP A 338 -14.73 1.02 11.84
N VAL A 339 -15.58 0.13 11.33
CA VAL A 339 -16.98 0.46 11.00
C VAL A 339 -17.73 0.93 12.25
N LEU A 340 -17.61 0.19 13.36
CA LEU A 340 -18.26 0.54 14.63
C LEU A 340 -17.79 1.87 15.21
N ARG A 341 -16.52 2.25 15.01
CA ARG A 341 -15.97 3.54 15.47
C ARG A 341 -16.35 4.70 14.55
N LYS A 342 -16.28 4.51 13.23
CA LYS A 342 -16.47 5.59 12.23
C LYS A 342 -17.95 5.90 11.97
N PHE A 343 -18.82 4.88 11.94
CA PHE A 343 -20.24 5.09 11.57
C PHE A 343 -21.01 5.98 12.56
N PRO A 344 -20.71 5.96 13.88
CA PRO A 344 -21.25 6.93 14.83
C PRO A 344 -20.88 8.39 14.51
N GLU A 345 -19.63 8.64 14.13
CA GLU A 345 -19.10 9.98 13.84
C GLU A 345 -19.61 10.54 12.50
N LEU A 346 -19.87 9.67 11.54
CA LEU A 346 -20.38 10.03 10.23
C LEU A 346 -21.86 10.42 10.32
N LYS A 347 -22.15 11.68 10.02
CA LYS A 347 -23.52 12.18 9.87
C LYS A 347 -24.02 11.91 8.46
N ASP A 348 -25.23 11.39 8.38
CA ASP A 348 -25.98 11.24 7.14
C ASP A 348 -26.37 12.64 6.62
N PRO A 349 -26.01 12.99 5.37
CA PRO A 349 -26.39 14.26 4.75
C PRO A 349 -27.90 14.51 4.69
N LYS A 350 -28.72 13.45 4.58
CA LYS A 350 -30.18 13.60 4.44
C LYS A 350 -30.87 13.83 5.77
N THR A 351 -30.47 13.09 6.80
CA THR A 351 -31.17 13.08 8.09
C THR A 351 -30.47 13.91 9.17
N GLY A 352 -29.20 14.30 8.95
CA GLY A 352 -28.35 14.95 9.95
C GLY A 352 -28.00 14.06 11.15
N LYS A 353 -28.50 12.83 11.17
CA LYS A 353 -28.32 11.82 12.21
C LYS A 353 -27.11 10.95 11.90
N SER A 354 -26.64 10.20 12.89
CA SER A 354 -25.54 9.27 12.71
C SER A 354 -25.91 8.15 11.73
N LEU A 355 -24.96 7.76 10.87
CA LEU A 355 -25.10 6.63 9.95
C LEU A 355 -25.46 5.32 10.66
N MET A 356 -25.02 5.16 11.92
CA MET A 356 -25.35 4.00 12.75
C MET A 356 -26.86 3.86 13.00
N GLN A 357 -27.62 4.96 13.02
CA GLN A 357 -29.07 4.91 13.28
C GLN A 357 -29.89 4.31 12.14
N ARG A 358 -29.31 4.20 10.94
CA ARG A 358 -29.93 3.56 9.78
C ARG A 358 -29.22 2.27 9.34
N THR A 359 -28.23 1.82 10.12
CA THR A 359 -27.39 0.67 9.76
C THR A 359 -27.55 -0.46 10.76
N VAL A 360 -27.85 -1.66 10.26
CA VAL A 360 -27.79 -2.91 11.02
C VAL A 360 -26.49 -3.61 10.68
N LEU A 361 -25.67 -3.88 11.68
CA LEU A 361 -24.38 -4.54 11.50
C LEU A 361 -24.40 -5.96 12.06
N ILE A 362 -24.00 -6.92 11.23
CA ILE A 362 -23.82 -8.32 11.59
C ILE A 362 -22.35 -8.63 11.38
N ALA A 363 -21.66 -8.96 12.47
CA ALA A 363 -20.24 -9.29 12.43
C ALA A 363 -20.01 -10.75 12.78
N ASN A 364 -19.39 -11.47 11.85
CA ASN A 364 -18.79 -12.76 12.09
C ASN A 364 -17.35 -12.74 11.57
N THR A 365 -16.39 -12.51 12.47
CA THR A 365 -14.98 -12.33 12.10
C THR A 365 -14.32 -13.65 11.70
N SER A 366 -13.15 -13.57 11.05
CA SER A 366 -12.43 -14.75 10.55
C SER A 366 -12.12 -15.81 11.62
N ASN A 367 -11.94 -15.40 12.88
CA ASN A 367 -11.68 -16.27 14.04
C ASN A 367 -12.94 -16.81 14.74
N MET A 368 -14.14 -16.38 14.32
CA MET A 368 -15.41 -16.91 14.83
C MET A 368 -15.79 -18.23 14.14
N PRO A 369 -16.74 -19.02 14.69
CA PRO A 369 -17.11 -20.33 14.14
C PRO A 369 -17.46 -20.28 12.64
N VAL A 370 -16.99 -21.28 11.90
CA VAL A 370 -17.16 -21.36 10.44
C VAL A 370 -18.65 -21.47 10.06
N ALA A 371 -19.44 -22.25 10.79
CA ALA A 371 -20.88 -22.36 10.58
C ALA A 371 -21.62 -21.03 10.79
N ALA A 372 -21.10 -20.13 11.64
CA ALA A 372 -21.70 -18.82 11.86
C ALA A 372 -21.51 -17.87 10.66
N ARG A 373 -20.61 -18.19 9.71
CA ARG A 373 -20.44 -17.44 8.45
C ARG A 373 -21.64 -17.59 7.53
N GLU A 374 -22.17 -18.79 7.39
CA GLU A 374 -23.40 -19.01 6.62
C GLU A 374 -24.60 -18.38 7.35
N ALA A 375 -24.69 -18.58 8.66
CA ALA A 375 -25.76 -17.99 9.45
C ALA A 375 -25.78 -16.46 9.38
N SER A 376 -24.62 -15.78 9.34
CA SER A 376 -24.56 -14.31 9.26
C SER A 376 -25.13 -13.78 7.95
N ILE A 377 -24.82 -14.42 6.82
CA ILE A 377 -25.35 -14.07 5.50
C ILE A 377 -26.88 -14.22 5.46
N TYR A 378 -27.41 -15.36 5.91
CA TYR A 378 -28.86 -15.57 5.93
C TYR A 378 -29.60 -14.67 6.93
N THR A 379 -28.97 -14.36 8.06
CA THR A 379 -29.52 -13.39 9.03
C THR A 379 -29.58 -12.00 8.40
N GLY A 380 -28.52 -11.60 7.69
CA GLY A 380 -28.45 -10.32 6.99
C GLY A 380 -29.54 -10.13 5.96
N ILE A 381 -29.70 -11.08 5.04
CA ILE A 381 -30.75 -11.00 4.01
C ILE A 381 -32.16 -11.05 4.63
N THR A 382 -32.37 -11.84 5.67
CA THR A 382 -33.69 -11.93 6.32
C THR A 382 -34.07 -10.64 7.05
N LEU A 383 -33.11 -9.99 7.72
CA LEU A 383 -33.34 -8.66 8.28
C LEU A 383 -33.57 -7.62 7.19
N ALA A 384 -32.86 -7.71 6.07
CA ALA A 384 -33.04 -6.80 4.96
C ALA A 384 -34.42 -6.95 4.30
N GLU A 385 -34.92 -8.18 4.16
CA GLU A 385 -36.29 -8.47 3.71
C GLU A 385 -37.34 -7.97 4.70
N TYR A 386 -37.12 -8.12 6.00
CA TYR A 386 -38.04 -7.61 7.02
C TYR A 386 -38.25 -6.10 6.88
N TYR A 387 -37.17 -5.34 6.71
CA TYR A 387 -37.25 -3.90 6.48
C TYR A 387 -37.83 -3.53 5.11
N ARG A 388 -37.52 -4.32 4.07
CA ARG A 388 -38.16 -4.20 2.76
C ARG A 388 -39.67 -4.37 2.89
N ASP A 389 -40.14 -5.37 3.63
CA ASP A 389 -41.57 -5.68 3.78
C ASP A 389 -42.33 -4.62 4.61
N MET A 390 -41.62 -3.78 5.36
CA MET A 390 -42.18 -2.56 5.96
C MET A 390 -42.46 -1.44 4.95
N GLY A 391 -41.92 -1.53 3.73
CA GLY A 391 -42.05 -0.51 2.70
C GLY A 391 -40.77 0.31 2.46
N TYR A 392 -39.64 -0.06 3.07
CA TYR A 392 -38.39 0.70 2.95
C TYR A 392 -37.51 0.24 1.78
N ASN A 393 -36.67 1.16 1.29
CA ASN A 393 -35.59 0.82 0.36
C ASN A 393 -34.34 0.42 1.14
N VAL A 394 -33.91 -0.83 0.99
CA VAL A 394 -32.84 -1.44 1.79
C VAL A 394 -31.65 -1.82 0.91
N ALA A 395 -30.44 -1.55 1.40
CA ALA A 395 -29.19 -2.01 0.78
C ALA A 395 -28.49 -3.03 1.69
N LEU A 396 -28.24 -4.24 1.19
CA LEU A 396 -27.47 -5.27 1.88
C LEU A 396 -26.04 -5.33 1.33
N MET A 397 -25.04 -5.26 2.20
CA MET A 397 -23.63 -5.45 1.86
C MET A 397 -23.12 -6.73 2.50
N ALA A 398 -22.67 -7.67 1.67
CA ALA A 398 -22.07 -8.92 2.11
C ALA A 398 -20.56 -8.88 1.85
N ASP A 399 -19.76 -8.74 2.90
CA ASP A 399 -18.30 -8.69 2.86
C ASP A 399 -17.72 -9.82 3.71
N SER A 400 -17.23 -10.94 3.19
CA SER A 400 -17.23 -11.34 1.77
C SER A 400 -17.96 -12.66 1.54
N THR A 401 -18.59 -12.78 0.37
CA THR A 401 -19.32 -13.99 -0.05
C THR A 401 -18.36 -15.14 -0.35
N SER A 402 -17.09 -14.86 -0.68
CA SER A 402 -16.05 -15.89 -0.80
C SER A 402 -15.77 -16.61 0.51
N ARG A 403 -15.75 -15.89 1.64
CA ARG A 403 -15.56 -16.53 2.97
C ARG A 403 -16.73 -17.39 3.38
N TRP A 404 -17.94 -17.05 2.92
CA TRP A 404 -19.11 -17.91 3.04
C TRP A 404 -18.97 -19.16 2.17
N ALA A 405 -18.55 -19.05 0.91
CA ALA A 405 -18.30 -20.20 0.05
C ALA A 405 -17.20 -21.13 0.60
N GLU A 406 -16.13 -20.57 1.16
CA GLU A 406 -15.10 -21.35 1.86
C GLU A 406 -15.67 -22.10 3.08
N ALA A 407 -16.61 -21.48 3.81
CA ALA A 407 -17.29 -22.13 4.92
C ALA A 407 -18.12 -23.33 4.46
N LEU A 408 -18.85 -23.17 3.34
CA LEU A 408 -19.60 -24.26 2.71
C LEU A 408 -18.65 -25.40 2.29
N ARG A 409 -17.51 -25.06 1.69
CA ARG A 409 -16.46 -26.04 1.36
C ARG A 409 -15.96 -26.81 2.57
N GLU A 410 -15.67 -26.12 3.67
CA GLU A 410 -15.19 -26.78 4.89
C GLU A 410 -16.24 -27.69 5.52
N MET A 411 -17.50 -27.25 5.56
CA MET A 411 -18.60 -28.08 6.07
C MET A 411 -18.87 -29.30 5.19
N SER A 412 -18.90 -29.11 3.86
CA SER A 412 -19.05 -30.19 2.89
C SER A 412 -17.95 -31.24 3.04
N GLY A 413 -16.69 -30.80 3.20
CA GLY A 413 -15.58 -31.69 3.47
C GLY A 413 -15.68 -32.46 4.79
N ARG A 414 -16.24 -31.84 5.84
CA ARG A 414 -16.51 -32.52 7.13
C ARG A 414 -17.68 -33.51 7.06
N LEU A 415 -18.63 -33.28 6.17
CA LEU A 415 -19.76 -34.17 5.89
C LEU A 415 -19.38 -35.30 4.92
N GLU A 416 -18.13 -35.33 4.44
CA GLU A 416 -17.64 -36.29 3.45
C GLU A 416 -18.47 -36.30 2.15
N GLU A 417 -19.05 -35.14 1.80
CA GLU A 417 -19.73 -34.97 0.52
C GLU A 417 -18.72 -35.00 -0.63
N MET A 418 -19.15 -35.45 -1.81
CA MET A 418 -18.30 -35.43 -2.99
C MET A 418 -17.99 -33.97 -3.39
N PRO A 419 -16.71 -33.56 -3.45
CA PRO A 419 -16.35 -32.21 -3.83
C PRO A 419 -16.59 -31.98 -5.33
N GLY A 420 -17.07 -30.79 -5.66
CA GLY A 420 -17.11 -30.26 -7.03
C GLY A 420 -15.80 -29.57 -7.42
N GLU A 421 -15.91 -28.54 -8.26
CA GLU A 421 -14.77 -27.75 -8.72
C GLU A 421 -14.03 -27.08 -7.55
N GLU A 422 -12.69 -27.15 -7.57
CA GLU A 422 -11.79 -26.59 -6.53
C GLU A 422 -12.15 -26.95 -5.07
N GLY A 423 -12.84 -28.08 -4.88
CA GLY A 423 -13.25 -28.58 -3.58
C GLY A 423 -14.56 -27.99 -3.05
N TYR A 424 -15.22 -27.06 -3.75
CA TYR A 424 -16.51 -26.51 -3.32
C TYR A 424 -17.65 -27.55 -3.47
N PRO A 425 -18.72 -27.48 -2.66
CA PRO A 425 -19.87 -28.36 -2.83
C PRO A 425 -20.57 -28.13 -4.16
N ALA A 426 -21.15 -29.19 -4.73
CA ALA A 426 -21.90 -29.12 -5.99
C ALA A 426 -23.10 -28.16 -5.95
N TYR A 427 -23.64 -27.88 -4.76
CA TYR A 427 -24.77 -26.94 -4.55
C TYR A 427 -24.36 -25.47 -4.39
N LEU A 428 -23.07 -25.13 -4.46
CA LEU A 428 -22.61 -23.73 -4.32
C LEU A 428 -23.31 -22.77 -5.29
N PRO A 429 -23.44 -23.07 -6.61
CA PRO A 429 -24.13 -22.16 -7.54
C PRO A 429 -25.60 -21.94 -7.19
N SER A 430 -26.30 -23.01 -6.76
CA SER A 430 -27.70 -22.93 -6.34
C SER A 430 -27.86 -22.06 -5.09
N ARG A 431 -26.97 -22.19 -4.10
CA ARG A 431 -26.99 -21.37 -2.88
C ARG A 431 -26.76 -19.88 -3.15
N LEU A 432 -25.80 -19.57 -4.02
CA LEU A 432 -25.57 -18.19 -4.44
C LEU A 432 -26.77 -17.63 -5.20
N ALA A 433 -27.38 -18.43 -6.07
CA ALA A 433 -28.60 -18.05 -6.80
C ALA A 433 -29.77 -17.76 -5.85
N GLU A 434 -30.06 -18.68 -4.92
CA GLU A 434 -31.07 -18.50 -3.87
C GLU A 434 -30.85 -17.21 -3.06
N PHE A 435 -29.60 -16.86 -2.77
CA PHE A 435 -29.26 -15.65 -2.04
C PHE A 435 -29.51 -14.38 -2.87
N TYR A 436 -29.04 -14.32 -4.12
CA TYR A 436 -29.19 -13.12 -4.95
C TYR A 436 -30.62 -12.90 -5.46
N GLU A 437 -31.39 -13.97 -5.72
CA GLU A 437 -32.80 -13.88 -6.17
C GLU A 437 -33.76 -13.39 -5.08
N ARG A 438 -33.36 -13.41 -3.80
CA ARG A 438 -34.12 -12.79 -2.71
C ARG A 438 -34.13 -11.26 -2.78
N ALA A 439 -33.14 -10.69 -3.47
CA ALA A 439 -33.07 -9.26 -3.73
C ALA A 439 -34.02 -8.84 -4.85
N GLY A 440 -34.48 -7.60 -4.82
CA GLY A 440 -35.35 -7.07 -5.86
C GLY A 440 -36.38 -6.08 -5.35
N ARG A 441 -37.13 -5.52 -6.30
CA ARG A 441 -38.25 -4.62 -6.03
C ARG A 441 -39.54 -5.42 -5.96
N VAL A 442 -40.29 -5.26 -4.87
CA VAL A 442 -41.52 -6.00 -4.61
C VAL A 442 -42.65 -5.06 -4.20
N ILE A 443 -43.88 -5.53 -4.40
CA ILE A 443 -45.06 -4.95 -3.77
C ILE A 443 -45.30 -5.74 -2.50
N CYS A 444 -45.17 -5.08 -1.35
CA CYS A 444 -45.27 -5.71 -0.05
C CYS A 444 -46.70 -6.20 0.21
N LEU A 445 -46.81 -7.27 0.98
CA LEU A 445 -48.11 -7.72 1.49
C LEU A 445 -48.73 -6.66 2.40
N GLY A 446 -50.07 -6.58 2.37
CA GLY A 446 -50.86 -5.62 3.13
C GLY A 446 -51.84 -4.84 2.24
N LYS A 447 -52.80 -4.16 2.88
CA LYS A 447 -53.83 -3.39 2.18
C LYS A 447 -53.29 -2.13 1.49
N ASP A 448 -52.12 -1.67 1.93
CA ASP A 448 -51.56 -0.37 1.55
C ASP A 448 -50.80 -0.39 0.21
N GLY A 449 -50.59 -1.57 -0.39
CA GLY A 449 -49.90 -1.69 -1.69
C GLY A 449 -48.50 -1.08 -1.72
N ARG A 450 -47.78 -1.11 -0.58
CA ARG A 450 -46.46 -0.50 -0.40
C ARG A 450 -45.45 -1.08 -1.37
N LYS A 451 -44.61 -0.21 -1.94
CA LYS A 451 -43.52 -0.62 -2.85
C LYS A 451 -42.20 -0.47 -2.12
N ALA A 452 -41.39 -1.52 -2.17
CA ALA A 452 -40.08 -1.54 -1.53
C ALA A 452 -39.05 -2.19 -2.45
N SER A 453 -37.77 -1.97 -2.16
CA SER A 453 -36.67 -2.61 -2.88
C SER A 453 -35.57 -3.06 -1.94
N LEU A 454 -35.00 -4.23 -2.25
CA LEU A 454 -33.78 -4.73 -1.63
C LEU A 454 -32.69 -4.83 -2.69
N SER A 455 -31.59 -4.11 -2.48
CA SER A 455 -30.41 -4.14 -3.34
C SER A 455 -29.28 -4.87 -2.62
N THR A 456 -28.78 -5.97 -3.20
CA THR A 456 -27.69 -6.77 -2.62
C THR A 456 -26.37 -6.46 -3.33
N ILE A 457 -25.32 -6.22 -2.53
CA ILE A 457 -23.96 -5.95 -2.98
C ILE A 457 -23.04 -6.98 -2.32
N GLY A 458 -22.51 -7.92 -3.12
CA GLY A 458 -21.59 -8.95 -2.65
C GLY A 458 -20.14 -8.62 -3.03
N ALA A 459 -19.23 -8.67 -2.06
CA ALA A 459 -17.80 -8.67 -2.33
C ALA A 459 -17.29 -10.11 -2.51
N VAL A 460 -16.67 -10.36 -3.65
CA VAL A 460 -16.01 -11.63 -3.98
C VAL A 460 -14.50 -11.39 -3.97
N SER A 461 -13.77 -12.25 -3.27
CA SER A 461 -12.32 -12.17 -3.07
C SER A 461 -11.64 -13.41 -3.67
N PRO A 462 -11.53 -13.50 -5.01
CA PRO A 462 -10.91 -14.65 -5.66
C PRO A 462 -9.41 -14.75 -5.32
N PRO A 463 -8.87 -15.96 -5.11
CA PRO A 463 -7.45 -16.15 -4.86
C PRO A 463 -6.62 -15.63 -6.05
N GLY A 464 -5.68 -14.72 -5.78
CA GLY A 464 -4.82 -14.15 -6.82
C GLY A 464 -5.53 -13.22 -7.82
N GLY A 465 -6.82 -12.90 -7.62
CA GLY A 465 -7.58 -12.09 -8.57
C GLY A 465 -8.09 -12.86 -9.80
N ASP A 466 -8.07 -14.19 -9.77
CA ASP A 466 -8.53 -15.03 -10.87
C ASP A 466 -10.07 -15.08 -10.93
N LEU A 467 -10.66 -14.50 -11.99
CA LEU A 467 -12.10 -14.47 -12.18
C LEU A 467 -12.68 -15.82 -12.64
N SER A 468 -11.84 -16.78 -13.00
CA SER A 468 -12.28 -18.11 -13.46
C SER A 468 -12.68 -19.05 -12.32
N GLU A 469 -12.40 -18.67 -11.07
CA GLU A 469 -12.71 -19.51 -9.91
C GLU A 469 -14.24 -19.67 -9.68
N PRO A 470 -14.68 -20.77 -9.05
CA PRO A 470 -16.09 -21.16 -8.99
C PRO A 470 -17.04 -20.14 -8.34
N VAL A 471 -16.64 -19.43 -7.28
CA VAL A 471 -17.49 -18.46 -6.57
C VAL A 471 -17.78 -17.24 -7.45
N THR A 472 -16.78 -16.74 -8.15
CA THR A 472 -16.88 -15.62 -9.09
C THR A 472 -17.74 -16.03 -10.27
N GLN A 473 -17.45 -17.17 -10.91
CA GLN A 473 -18.25 -17.67 -12.04
C GLN A 473 -19.71 -17.92 -11.65
N ALA A 474 -19.96 -18.54 -10.49
CA ALA A 474 -21.32 -18.74 -10.00
C ALA A 474 -22.04 -17.43 -9.69
N THR A 475 -21.34 -16.44 -9.13
CA THR A 475 -21.90 -15.11 -8.85
C THR A 475 -22.26 -14.39 -10.16
N LEU A 476 -21.35 -14.36 -11.14
CA LEU A 476 -21.55 -13.70 -12.44
C LEU A 476 -22.73 -14.27 -13.25
N ARG A 477 -23.10 -15.53 -13.04
CA ARG A 477 -24.27 -16.14 -13.70
C ARG A 477 -25.60 -15.57 -13.22
N VAL A 478 -25.65 -15.04 -12.01
CA VAL A 478 -26.90 -14.59 -11.37
C VAL A 478 -26.96 -13.07 -11.30
N VAL A 479 -25.85 -12.40 -11.00
CA VAL A 479 -25.82 -10.95 -10.87
C VAL A 479 -25.84 -10.28 -12.24
N ARG A 480 -26.58 -9.17 -12.34
CA ARG A 480 -26.69 -8.38 -13.59
C ARG A 480 -25.69 -7.23 -13.69
N VAL A 481 -24.92 -6.98 -12.64
CA VAL A 481 -23.90 -5.92 -12.57
C VAL A 481 -22.62 -6.51 -12.02
N PHE A 482 -21.52 -6.17 -12.67
CA PHE A 482 -20.19 -6.60 -12.27
C PHE A 482 -19.24 -5.41 -12.25
N TRP A 483 -18.61 -5.17 -11.10
CA TRP A 483 -17.53 -4.21 -10.92
C TRP A 483 -16.20 -4.94 -10.72
N ALA A 484 -15.37 -4.94 -11.76
CA ALA A 484 -14.06 -5.57 -11.74
C ALA A 484 -13.05 -4.66 -11.03
N LEU A 485 -12.72 -4.97 -9.78
CA LEU A 485 -11.63 -4.30 -9.06
C LEU A 485 -10.28 -4.91 -9.45
N VAL A 486 -9.31 -4.08 -9.83
CA VAL A 486 -8.02 -4.58 -10.36
C VAL A 486 -6.83 -3.88 -9.71
N ALA A 487 -5.80 -4.69 -9.41
CA ALA A 487 -4.65 -4.26 -8.64
C ALA A 487 -3.79 -3.21 -9.37
N GLU A 488 -3.72 -3.21 -10.71
CA GLU A 488 -2.90 -2.26 -11.46
C GLU A 488 -3.37 -0.82 -11.26
N LEU A 489 -4.68 -0.58 -11.24
CA LEU A 489 -5.27 0.74 -10.97
C LEU A 489 -4.96 1.17 -9.53
N ALA A 490 -5.11 0.25 -8.58
CA ALA A 490 -4.80 0.47 -7.18
C ALA A 490 -3.32 0.86 -6.96
N TYR A 491 -2.38 0.18 -7.65
CA TYR A 491 -0.95 0.52 -7.61
C TYR A 491 -0.63 1.88 -8.23
N GLN A 492 -1.41 2.31 -9.23
CA GLN A 492 -1.30 3.64 -9.83
C GLN A 492 -1.98 4.73 -8.99
N ARG A 493 -2.56 4.39 -7.83
CA ARG A 493 -3.39 5.27 -6.99
C ARG A 493 -4.62 5.80 -7.71
N HIS A 494 -5.09 5.06 -8.70
CA HIS A 494 -6.38 5.32 -9.34
C HIS A 494 -7.47 4.64 -8.50
N PHE A 495 -8.30 5.47 -7.86
CA PHE A 495 -9.39 5.03 -6.99
C PHE A 495 -10.69 5.70 -7.41
N PRO A 496 -11.84 5.00 -7.33
CA PRO A 496 -11.99 3.56 -7.09
C PRO A 496 -11.29 2.72 -8.16
N ALA A 497 -10.68 1.59 -7.77
CA ALA A 497 -9.85 0.76 -8.65
C ALA A 497 -10.69 -0.14 -9.59
N ILE A 498 -11.76 0.41 -10.17
CA ILE A 498 -12.72 -0.28 -11.03
C ILE A 498 -12.24 -0.20 -12.47
N HIS A 499 -12.07 -1.35 -13.12
CA HIS A 499 -11.69 -1.40 -14.53
C HIS A 499 -12.90 -1.12 -15.42
N TRP A 500 -12.86 0.00 -16.12
CA TRP A 500 -13.97 0.53 -16.90
C TRP A 500 -14.38 -0.36 -18.10
N LEU A 501 -13.44 -1.06 -18.76
CA LEU A 501 -13.78 -1.97 -19.88
C LEU A 501 -14.21 -3.38 -19.46
N ARG A 502 -13.75 -3.89 -18.31
CA ARG A 502 -14.10 -5.24 -17.81
C ARG A 502 -15.39 -5.26 -17.00
N SER A 503 -15.72 -4.12 -16.40
CA SER A 503 -16.95 -3.94 -15.63
C SER A 503 -18.14 -3.75 -16.57
N TYR A 504 -19.29 -4.28 -16.20
CA TYR A 504 -20.51 -4.15 -17.00
C TYR A 504 -21.77 -4.03 -16.14
N SER A 505 -22.83 -3.53 -16.76
CA SER A 505 -24.17 -3.46 -16.16
C SER A 505 -25.19 -3.77 -17.24
N LEU A 506 -26.03 -4.78 -17.00
CA LEU A 506 -27.12 -5.15 -17.90
C LEU A 506 -28.36 -4.27 -17.73
N TYR A 507 -28.41 -3.41 -16.72
CA TYR A 507 -29.55 -2.51 -16.46
C TYR A 507 -29.54 -1.22 -17.28
N LEU A 508 -28.54 -1.01 -18.15
CA LEU A 508 -28.37 0.26 -18.86
C LEU A 508 -29.55 0.57 -19.78
N GLU A 509 -30.06 -0.44 -20.51
CA GLU A 509 -31.21 -0.31 -21.40
C GLU A 509 -32.49 0.02 -20.62
N ASP A 510 -32.71 -0.67 -19.50
CA ASP A 510 -33.87 -0.44 -18.62
C ASP A 510 -33.86 0.96 -17.99
N LEU A 511 -32.67 1.46 -17.65
CA LEU A 511 -32.48 2.76 -17.00
C LEU A 511 -32.42 3.94 -17.97
N GLU A 512 -32.37 3.69 -19.28
CA GLU A 512 -32.24 4.73 -20.31
C GLU A 512 -33.32 5.80 -20.13
N LYS A 513 -34.59 5.37 -20.06
CA LYS A 513 -35.75 6.26 -19.87
C LYS A 513 -35.65 7.10 -18.61
N TYR A 514 -35.16 6.52 -17.51
CA TYR A 514 -34.99 7.23 -16.25
C TYR A 514 -33.96 8.34 -16.39
N PHE A 515 -32.78 8.02 -16.95
CA PHE A 515 -31.71 9.01 -17.12
C PHE A 515 -32.10 10.13 -18.09
N THR A 516 -32.74 9.80 -19.21
CA THR A 516 -33.23 10.79 -20.18
C THR A 516 -34.24 11.76 -19.56
N GLN A 517 -35.12 11.28 -18.68
CA GLN A 517 -36.16 12.11 -18.05
C GLN A 517 -35.67 12.89 -16.83
N LYS A 518 -34.78 12.32 -16.01
CA LYS A 518 -34.37 12.89 -14.71
C LYS A 518 -33.03 13.63 -14.73
N VAL A 519 -32.13 13.28 -15.65
CA VAL A 519 -30.79 13.87 -15.71
C VAL A 519 -30.68 14.81 -16.88
N ALA A 520 -30.64 14.27 -18.09
CA ALA A 520 -30.55 15.02 -19.32
C ALA A 520 -30.84 14.12 -20.53
N PRO A 521 -31.43 14.66 -21.61
CA PRO A 521 -31.75 13.89 -22.80
C PRO A 521 -30.52 13.34 -23.53
N ASP A 522 -29.36 13.97 -23.37
CA ASP A 522 -28.08 13.61 -24.00
C ASP A 522 -27.19 12.72 -23.12
N TRP A 523 -27.56 12.41 -21.87
CA TRP A 523 -26.72 11.64 -20.92
C TRP A 523 -26.20 10.32 -21.49
N ILE A 524 -27.08 9.52 -22.09
CA ILE A 524 -26.72 8.21 -22.65
C ILE A 524 -25.76 8.35 -23.82
N LYS A 525 -25.97 9.37 -24.67
CA LYS A 525 -25.08 9.68 -25.80
C LYS A 525 -23.69 10.10 -25.29
N LEU A 526 -23.63 10.98 -24.29
CA LEU A 526 -22.36 11.42 -23.68
C LEU A 526 -21.62 10.24 -23.05
N ARG A 527 -22.32 9.38 -22.30
CA ARG A 527 -21.73 8.16 -21.71
C ARG A 527 -21.16 7.24 -22.79
N SER A 528 -21.94 6.93 -23.83
CA SER A 528 -21.49 6.06 -24.91
C SER A 528 -20.27 6.63 -25.63
N LYS A 529 -20.23 7.95 -25.85
CA LYS A 529 -19.08 8.65 -26.42
C LYS A 529 -17.85 8.56 -25.52
N ALA A 530 -18.00 8.77 -24.21
CA ALA A 530 -16.90 8.63 -23.25
C ALA A 530 -16.36 7.19 -23.19
N MET A 531 -17.24 6.19 -23.21
CA MET A 531 -16.83 4.78 -23.27
C MET A 531 -16.10 4.45 -24.57
N ALA A 532 -16.56 4.98 -25.71
CA ALA A 532 -15.87 4.81 -26.99
C ALA A 532 -14.47 5.44 -26.98
N LEU A 533 -14.30 6.61 -26.35
CA LEU A 533 -12.99 7.23 -26.16
C LEU A 533 -12.05 6.39 -25.28
N LEU A 534 -12.56 5.83 -24.18
CA LEU A 534 -11.78 4.96 -23.30
C LEU A 534 -11.40 3.64 -23.97
N GLN A 535 -12.27 3.09 -24.82
CA GLN A 535 -11.95 1.90 -25.62
C GLN A 535 -10.89 2.22 -26.68
N LYS A 536 -11.07 3.34 -27.41
CA LYS A 536 -10.09 3.84 -28.38
C LYS A 536 -8.73 4.10 -27.72
N GLU A 537 -8.69 4.62 -26.50
CA GLU A 537 -7.44 4.80 -25.76
C GLU A 537 -6.71 3.48 -25.54
N ASP A 538 -7.40 2.40 -25.17
CA ASP A 538 -6.75 1.11 -24.93
C ASP A 538 -6.15 0.52 -26.22
N GLU A 539 -6.88 0.61 -27.34
CA GLU A 539 -6.39 0.25 -28.69
C GLU A 539 -5.15 1.08 -29.08
N LEU A 540 -5.22 2.40 -28.91
CA LEU A 540 -4.11 3.30 -29.22
C LEU A 540 -2.91 3.06 -28.30
N ARG A 541 -3.13 2.69 -27.03
CA ARG A 541 -2.05 2.41 -26.08
C ARG A 541 -1.25 1.18 -26.48
N GLU A 542 -1.89 0.15 -27.04
CA GLU A 542 -1.18 -1.00 -27.62
C GLU A 542 -0.34 -0.59 -28.83
N MET A 543 -0.92 0.19 -29.75
CA MET A 543 -0.20 0.71 -30.92
C MET A 543 1.01 1.56 -30.52
N VAL A 544 0.84 2.46 -29.55
CA VAL A 544 1.91 3.32 -29.02
C VAL A 544 3.04 2.50 -28.38
N ARG A 545 2.72 1.39 -27.70
CA ARG A 545 3.74 0.49 -27.13
C ARG A 545 4.59 -0.18 -28.22
N LEU A 546 4.02 -0.43 -29.40
CA LEU A 546 4.70 -1.09 -30.51
C LEU A 546 5.53 -0.12 -31.37
N VAL A 547 4.96 1.05 -31.71
CA VAL A 547 5.52 1.94 -32.75
C VAL A 547 5.91 3.34 -32.22
N GLY A 548 5.50 3.69 -31.00
CA GLY A 548 5.74 5.00 -30.39
C GLY A 548 4.61 6.01 -30.65
N LEU A 549 4.63 7.14 -29.92
CA LEU A 549 3.59 8.18 -29.98
C LEU A 549 3.57 8.96 -31.30
N ASP A 550 4.68 8.99 -32.04
CA ASP A 550 4.89 9.82 -33.23
C ASP A 550 4.15 9.35 -34.48
N VAL A 551 3.57 8.15 -34.43
CA VAL A 551 2.80 7.58 -35.54
C VAL A 551 1.31 7.90 -35.45
N LEU A 552 0.84 8.37 -34.30
CA LEU A 552 -0.57 8.68 -34.09
C LEU A 552 -0.99 9.94 -34.86
N SER A 553 -2.20 9.88 -35.44
CA SER A 553 -2.84 11.06 -36.03
C SER A 553 -3.08 12.13 -34.95
N ASN A 554 -3.22 13.40 -35.37
CA ASN A 554 -3.53 14.48 -34.44
C ASN A 554 -4.85 14.22 -33.69
N GLU A 555 -5.85 13.67 -34.37
CA GLU A 555 -7.14 13.29 -33.78
C GLU A 555 -6.99 12.21 -32.70
N ASP A 556 -6.18 11.18 -32.96
CA ASP A 556 -5.92 10.11 -32.00
C ASP A 556 -5.17 10.62 -30.77
N ARG A 557 -4.25 11.57 -30.96
CA ARG A 557 -3.55 12.22 -29.84
C ARG A 557 -4.51 13.02 -28.96
N ILE A 558 -5.46 13.76 -29.55
CA ILE A 558 -6.51 14.46 -28.78
C ILE A 558 -7.44 13.46 -28.08
N ALA A 559 -7.79 12.35 -28.75
CA ALA A 559 -8.60 11.30 -28.16
C ALA A 559 -7.91 10.68 -26.93
N MET A 560 -6.62 10.37 -27.00
CA MET A 560 -5.84 9.88 -25.86
C MET A 560 -5.79 10.89 -24.71
N GLU A 561 -5.59 12.17 -25.03
CA GLU A 561 -5.49 13.20 -23.99
C GLU A 561 -6.85 13.47 -23.31
N THR A 562 -7.94 13.38 -24.08
CA THR A 562 -9.31 13.43 -23.53
C THR A 562 -9.62 12.20 -22.69
N ALA A 563 -9.24 11.01 -23.14
CA ALA A 563 -9.41 9.79 -22.37
C ALA A 563 -8.61 9.82 -21.06
N ARG A 564 -7.41 10.42 -21.08
CA ARG A 564 -6.66 10.71 -19.87
C ARG A 564 -7.40 11.63 -18.91
N SER A 565 -8.01 12.71 -19.41
CA SER A 565 -8.88 13.58 -18.59
C SER A 565 -10.09 12.82 -18.04
N LEU A 566 -10.74 11.96 -18.82
CA LEU A 566 -11.80 11.07 -18.30
C LEU A 566 -11.28 10.17 -17.17
N ARG A 567 -10.06 9.62 -17.27
CA ARG A 567 -9.48 8.77 -16.21
C ARG A 567 -9.11 9.54 -14.95
N GLU A 568 -8.43 10.69 -15.08
CA GLU A 568 -7.85 11.44 -13.96
C GLU A 568 -8.84 12.44 -13.34
N ASP A 569 -9.72 13.04 -14.15
CA ASP A 569 -10.61 14.14 -13.71
C ASP A 569 -12.04 13.68 -13.41
N PHE A 570 -12.50 12.59 -14.06
CA PHE A 570 -13.86 12.08 -13.90
C PHE A 570 -13.92 10.73 -13.15
N LEU A 571 -13.19 9.71 -13.61
CA LEU A 571 -13.24 8.37 -13.01
C LEU A 571 -12.49 8.28 -11.68
N GLN A 572 -11.41 9.04 -11.52
CA GLN A 572 -10.65 9.07 -10.28
C GLN A 572 -11.32 10.00 -9.27
N GLN A 573 -11.69 9.44 -8.13
CA GLN A 573 -12.39 10.12 -7.05
C GLN A 573 -11.73 9.84 -5.69
N PHE A 574 -11.45 10.90 -4.94
CA PHE A 574 -10.80 10.80 -3.64
C PHE A 574 -11.83 10.73 -2.50
N ALA A 575 -12.08 9.51 -2.02
CA ALA A 575 -13.02 9.17 -0.94
C ALA A 575 -12.82 9.94 0.39
N PHE A 576 -11.65 10.53 0.61
CA PHE A 576 -11.32 11.28 1.84
C PHE A 576 -11.31 12.80 1.64
N HIS A 577 -11.51 13.31 0.41
CA HIS A 577 -11.71 14.73 0.20
C HIS A 577 -13.09 15.15 0.73
N PRO A 578 -13.25 16.29 1.41
CA PRO A 578 -14.56 16.73 1.89
C PRO A 578 -15.58 16.97 0.76
N ILE A 579 -15.12 17.40 -0.42
CA ILE A 579 -15.98 17.69 -1.58
C ILE A 579 -16.01 16.53 -2.58
N ASP A 580 -14.87 15.87 -2.82
CA ASP A 580 -14.77 14.83 -3.86
C ASP A 580 -15.27 13.47 -3.34
N THR A 581 -15.57 13.34 -2.05
CA THR A 581 -16.15 12.10 -1.50
C THR A 581 -17.54 11.76 -2.04
N TYR A 582 -18.30 12.75 -2.53
CA TYR A 582 -19.64 12.59 -3.06
C TYR A 582 -19.88 13.57 -4.20
N THR A 583 -20.43 13.07 -5.30
CA THR A 583 -20.70 13.87 -6.50
C THR A 583 -22.13 13.60 -6.94
N SER A 584 -22.97 14.63 -6.95
CA SER A 584 -24.37 14.50 -7.37
C SER A 584 -24.48 14.12 -8.84
N ILE A 585 -25.63 13.53 -9.24
CA ILE A 585 -25.87 13.16 -10.64
C ILE A 585 -25.81 14.39 -11.57
N LYS A 586 -26.27 15.54 -11.08
CA LYS A 586 -26.21 16.82 -11.81
C LYS A 586 -24.76 17.24 -12.05
N LYS A 587 -23.91 17.20 -11.01
CA LYS A 587 -22.49 17.52 -11.12
C LYS A 587 -21.77 16.53 -12.05
N GLN A 588 -22.05 15.24 -11.95
CA GLN A 588 -21.49 14.23 -12.88
C GLN A 588 -21.83 14.54 -14.35
N TYR A 589 -23.07 14.94 -14.63
CA TYR A 589 -23.49 15.37 -15.98
C TYR A 589 -22.67 16.55 -16.50
N LEU A 590 -22.55 17.62 -15.71
CA LEU A 590 -21.83 18.83 -16.11
C LEU A 590 -20.33 18.55 -16.32
N MET A 591 -19.71 17.76 -15.44
CA MET A 591 -18.31 17.35 -15.58
C MET A 591 -18.06 16.56 -16.86
N LEU A 592 -18.88 15.54 -17.12
CA LEU A 592 -18.75 14.71 -18.31
C LEU A 592 -18.95 15.54 -19.58
N LYS A 593 -19.95 16.43 -19.56
CA LYS A 593 -20.26 17.34 -20.67
C LYS A 593 -19.10 18.30 -20.96
N LEU A 594 -18.44 18.85 -19.94
CA LEU A 594 -17.28 19.73 -20.10
C LEU A 594 -16.09 19.02 -20.78
N ILE A 595 -15.75 17.82 -20.31
CA ILE A 595 -14.65 17.03 -20.87
C ILE A 595 -14.93 16.69 -22.35
N LEU A 596 -16.17 16.30 -22.66
CA LEU A 596 -16.57 16.00 -24.04
C LEU A 596 -16.70 17.24 -24.91
N ASN A 597 -17.09 18.38 -24.34
CA ASN A 597 -17.11 19.66 -25.05
C ASN A 597 -15.69 20.08 -25.44
N TYR A 598 -14.70 19.93 -24.54
CA TYR A 598 -13.29 20.14 -24.87
C TYR A 598 -12.84 19.26 -26.05
N TYR A 599 -13.24 17.99 -26.08
CA TYR A 599 -12.93 17.09 -27.19
C TYR A 599 -13.51 17.59 -28.52
N ASP A 600 -14.80 17.95 -28.53
CA ASP A 600 -15.50 18.39 -29.73
C ASP A 600 -14.97 19.73 -30.26
N THR A 601 -14.73 20.70 -29.38
CA THR A 601 -14.14 21.98 -29.77
C THR A 601 -12.71 21.82 -30.27
N SER A 602 -11.94 20.91 -29.68
CA SER A 602 -10.55 20.68 -30.08
C SER A 602 -10.46 19.97 -31.43
N LEU A 603 -11.35 19.03 -31.72
CA LEU A 603 -11.45 18.42 -33.06
C LEU A 603 -11.83 19.45 -34.12
N ALA A 604 -12.85 20.28 -33.86
CA ALA A 604 -13.26 21.33 -34.78
C ALA A 604 -12.14 22.37 -35.03
N ALA A 605 -11.30 22.65 -34.02
CA ALA A 605 -10.15 23.53 -34.17
C ALA A 605 -9.01 22.87 -34.97
N LEU A 606 -8.75 21.58 -34.78
CA LEU A 606 -7.80 20.82 -35.60
C LEU A 606 -8.19 20.84 -37.08
N GLU A 607 -9.47 20.66 -37.40
CA GLU A 607 -9.98 20.73 -38.79
C GLU A 607 -9.74 22.09 -39.43
N LYS A 608 -9.75 23.17 -38.63
CA LYS A 608 -9.44 24.55 -39.08
C LYS A 608 -7.93 24.84 -39.17
N GLY A 609 -7.07 23.88 -38.81
CA GLY A 609 -5.62 24.00 -38.91
C GLY A 609 -4.92 24.44 -37.61
N ALA A 610 -5.61 24.42 -36.46
CA ALA A 610 -4.99 24.73 -35.18
C ALA A 610 -3.85 23.74 -34.82
N SER A 611 -2.83 24.23 -34.11
CA SER A 611 -1.70 23.40 -33.68
C SER A 611 -2.09 22.47 -32.53
N LEU A 612 -1.78 21.18 -32.66
CA LEU A 612 -2.04 20.17 -31.63
C LEU A 612 -1.41 20.53 -30.27
N ASN A 613 -0.16 21.00 -30.26
CA ASN A 613 0.55 21.32 -29.02
C ASN A 613 -0.09 22.50 -28.29
N GLU A 614 -0.70 23.43 -29.03
CA GLU A 614 -1.41 24.58 -28.48
C GLU A 614 -2.73 24.16 -27.82
N LEU A 615 -3.45 23.19 -28.41
CA LEU A 615 -4.69 22.65 -27.85
C LEU A 615 -4.42 21.82 -26.58
N ILE A 616 -3.36 21.01 -26.58
CA ILE A 616 -2.98 20.19 -25.41
C ILE A 616 -2.50 21.07 -24.25
N SER A 617 -1.90 22.23 -24.51
CA SER A 617 -1.37 23.13 -23.47
C SER A 617 -2.36 24.19 -22.99
N LEU A 618 -3.65 24.08 -23.33
CA LEU A 618 -4.66 25.06 -22.94
C LEU A 618 -4.84 25.17 -21.41
N PRO A 619 -4.79 26.38 -20.84
CA PRO A 619 -5.03 26.62 -19.42
C PRO A 619 -6.40 26.12 -18.94
N VAL A 620 -7.44 26.18 -19.79
CA VAL A 620 -8.79 25.70 -19.43
C VAL A 620 -8.81 24.24 -18.97
N ARG A 621 -7.83 23.42 -19.38
CA ARG A 621 -7.72 22.02 -18.97
C ARG A 621 -7.46 21.87 -17.47
N GLU A 622 -6.69 22.77 -16.87
CA GLU A 622 -6.50 22.77 -15.42
C GLU A 622 -7.79 23.09 -14.68
N ASP A 623 -8.62 23.97 -15.24
CA ASP A 623 -9.91 24.33 -14.64
C ASP A 623 -10.89 23.16 -14.75
N ILE A 624 -10.90 22.44 -15.89
CA ILE A 624 -11.63 21.18 -16.05
C ILE A 624 -11.18 20.15 -15.01
N ALA A 625 -9.87 19.99 -14.77
CA ALA A 625 -9.37 19.05 -13.76
C ALA A 625 -9.75 19.44 -12.32
N LYS A 626 -9.87 20.73 -12.02
CA LYS A 626 -10.21 21.25 -10.68
C LYS A 626 -11.71 21.17 -10.38
N ILE A 627 -12.57 21.00 -11.38
CA ILE A 627 -14.02 21.11 -11.20
C ILE A 627 -14.60 20.07 -10.22
N LYS A 628 -13.96 18.91 -10.07
CA LYS A 628 -14.36 17.90 -9.08
C LYS A 628 -14.32 18.43 -7.65
N TYR A 629 -13.48 19.42 -7.37
CA TYR A 629 -13.37 20.06 -6.06
C TYR A 629 -14.32 21.26 -5.87
N THR A 630 -15.11 21.62 -6.88
CA THR A 630 -16.09 22.70 -6.78
C THR A 630 -17.28 22.25 -5.92
N PRO A 631 -17.73 23.07 -4.94
CA PRO A 631 -18.97 22.81 -4.20
C PRO A 631 -20.19 22.67 -5.13
N GLU A 632 -21.18 21.89 -4.72
CA GLU A 632 -22.40 21.64 -5.51
C GLU A 632 -23.20 22.92 -5.80
N GLU A 633 -23.12 23.93 -4.94
CA GLU A 633 -23.84 25.21 -5.10
C GLU A 633 -23.29 26.09 -6.23
N ASP A 634 -21.98 26.01 -6.47
CA ASP A 634 -21.27 26.86 -7.43
C ASP A 634 -21.01 26.16 -8.78
N ILE A 635 -21.40 24.88 -8.91
CA ILE A 635 -21.04 24.04 -10.05
C ILE A 635 -21.55 24.58 -11.39
N GLU A 636 -22.76 25.17 -11.43
CA GLU A 636 -23.33 25.69 -12.67
C GLU A 636 -22.57 26.93 -13.15
N LYS A 637 -22.34 27.90 -12.26
CA LYS A 637 -21.60 29.13 -12.59
C LYS A 637 -20.18 28.83 -13.03
N GLU A 638 -19.52 27.92 -12.33
CA GLU A 638 -18.14 27.53 -12.67
C GLU A 638 -18.10 26.77 -14.01
N THR A 639 -19.09 25.92 -14.28
CA THR A 639 -19.22 25.24 -15.57
C THR A 639 -19.41 26.24 -16.71
N GLU A 640 -20.29 27.23 -16.55
CA GLU A 640 -20.52 28.28 -17.55
C GLU A 640 -19.25 29.08 -17.82
N ARG A 641 -18.53 29.50 -16.77
CA ARG A 641 -17.24 30.19 -16.89
C ARG A 641 -16.21 29.38 -17.68
N ILE A 642 -16.11 28.08 -17.41
CA ILE A 642 -15.17 27.18 -18.10
C ILE A 642 -15.58 27.01 -19.57
N VAL A 643 -16.88 26.91 -19.87
CA VAL A 643 -17.37 26.82 -21.26
C VAL A 643 -17.07 28.11 -22.04
N GLU A 644 -17.25 29.28 -21.44
CA GLU A 644 -16.92 30.56 -22.07
C GLU A 644 -15.42 30.67 -22.33
N LYS A 645 -14.60 30.38 -21.31
CA LYS A 645 -13.14 30.36 -21.44
C LYS A 645 -12.65 29.38 -22.50
N LEU A 646 -13.25 28.21 -22.60
CA LEU A 646 -12.93 27.23 -23.65
C LEU A 646 -13.23 27.80 -25.05
N LYS A 647 -14.35 28.50 -25.22
CA LYS A 647 -14.72 29.11 -26.51
C LYS A 647 -13.77 30.25 -26.89
N GLU A 648 -13.37 31.09 -25.94
CA GLU A 648 -12.40 32.17 -26.16
C GLU A 648 -11.03 31.60 -26.54
N GLU A 649 -10.49 30.69 -25.72
CA GLU A 649 -9.14 30.15 -25.92
C GLU A 649 -8.99 29.31 -27.21
N VAL A 650 -10.06 28.62 -27.63
CA VAL A 650 -10.09 27.84 -28.87
C VAL A 650 -10.47 28.70 -30.09
N GLY A 651 -11.37 29.68 -29.91
CA GLY A 651 -11.82 30.59 -30.96
C GLY A 651 -10.74 31.53 -31.48
N ASP A 652 -9.80 31.93 -30.62
CA ASP A 652 -8.67 32.79 -30.98
C ASP A 652 -7.58 32.08 -31.82
N ARG A 653 -7.71 30.76 -32.04
CA ARG A 653 -6.64 29.90 -32.61
C ARG A 653 -7.04 29.13 -33.87
N GLY A 654 -8.22 29.41 -34.44
CA GLY A 654 -8.75 28.74 -35.63
C GLY A 654 -9.08 29.66 -36.79
#